data_AF-A0A397H8K4-F1
#
_entry.id   AF-A0A397H8K4-F1
#
_cell.length_a   1.000
_cell.length_b   1.000
_cell.length_c   1.000
_cell.angle_alpha   90.00
_cell.angle_beta   90.00
_cell.angle_gamma   90.00
#
_symmetry.space_group_name_H-M   'P 1'
#
loop_
_entity.id
_entity.type
_entity.pdbx_description
1 polymer ?
#
loop_
_entity_poly.entity_id
_entity_poly.type
_entity_poly.pdbx_seq_one_letter_code
_entity_poly.pdbx_strand_id
1 'polypeptide(L)'
;MDTTPLKKPQVSRACDPCRRRKVRCNGQHRCQQCEHLDLLCTYSDNQRARSRKNALRRGTVISEYKIPLTQDLKSEHISTSLLVPAASSPDLSVALSTAYLHSLIPKYMAYVYPFNPIMTDKEIRESIRKMATDRDHAAFVYAFTGVTIDLTQSNAATSHVSEQINELAGRAIELRSPLLPGFRPSILRAVTSVYIQMCYMSLGQYDLGFFYLREAISMVHLLRIEDKAVMASLDLSERSRRQRLYWLCFIHERFMSIFHFSPATLSPYAQFPEDDPSLDPGVSQGWTQVIKTFLLLEPTFISLWIGDRSQVTVAWVEQKHRELDDELWELEVSMLSDLQQADLVVTRQWMRTLLWQMAMSNCLLSSHASCPSLSLEMPLRLSSQLRQFLTKISQNTIQIHGSSILSKLLEIINTIADVVIHGPQVTLEETTSRIDDILFLKDVIFSFRNLQQVSKKILIEKLHLIREQFAHIEVASQLNAMEPTGHYIYVTPTTTSFNTLHNITHINMAISPSPDSSIAQNNTTANPPSIADLQNSITFPTLWYRLHVLLYDLQHFNQRPDSRERLETVTDLSYIGSPYFNEDETLAIKNTVVHGKTIAQIIEQELQDRLERRIKKRVDSGDFRVCAAHDLAPILAATLGSNLKQLDKDKRFLLLINSRGLDLGEDKWEGLAAKSFAPKNKRKK
;
A
#
# COMPACT_ATOMS: atom_id res chain seq x y z
N MET A 1 -2.55 33.57 -54.87
CA MET A 1 -2.25 33.91 -53.47
C MET A 1 -1.17 32.96 -53.01
N ASP A 2 0.03 33.50 -52.78
CA ASP A 2 1.22 32.78 -52.37
C ASP A 2 1.04 32.06 -51.03
N THR A 3 1.38 30.77 -50.98
CA THR A 3 1.60 30.04 -49.72
C THR A 3 3.09 29.78 -49.55
N THR A 4 3.79 30.73 -48.95
CA THR A 4 5.14 30.52 -48.42
C THR A 4 5.14 29.43 -47.34
N PRO A 5 6.08 28.46 -47.36
CA PRO A 5 6.21 27.47 -46.30
C PRO A 5 6.83 28.11 -45.05
N LEU A 6 6.11 28.06 -43.93
CA LEU A 6 6.61 28.47 -42.62
C LEU A 6 7.84 27.62 -42.22
N LYS A 7 8.99 28.27 -42.04
CA LYS A 7 10.22 27.67 -41.51
C LYS A 7 9.97 27.11 -40.11
N LYS A 8 10.30 25.83 -39.89
CA LYS A 8 10.23 25.18 -38.58
C LYS A 8 11.19 25.86 -37.58
N PRO A 9 10.76 26.14 -36.34
CA PRO A 9 11.63 26.73 -35.33
C PRO A 9 12.82 25.81 -35.02
N GLN A 10 14.04 26.34 -35.15
CA GLN A 10 15.27 25.61 -34.87
C GLN A 10 15.49 25.54 -33.36
N VAL A 11 15.41 24.33 -32.80
CA VAL A 11 15.55 24.08 -31.36
C VAL A 11 17.00 24.32 -30.94
N SER A 12 17.25 25.34 -30.12
CA SER A 12 18.60 25.73 -29.70
C SER A 12 19.24 24.78 -28.67
N ARG A 13 18.43 24.00 -27.94
CA ARG A 13 18.90 23.06 -26.91
C ARG A 13 17.94 21.89 -26.75
N ALA A 14 18.48 20.67 -26.73
CA ALA A 14 17.74 19.46 -26.36
C ALA A 14 17.65 19.31 -24.83
N CYS A 15 16.55 18.77 -24.32
CA CYS A 15 16.40 18.43 -22.90
C CYS A 15 17.40 17.35 -22.46
N ASP A 16 17.63 17.23 -21.15
CA ASP A 16 18.63 16.31 -20.60
C ASP A 16 18.39 14.84 -20.98
N PRO A 17 17.15 14.31 -20.92
CA PRO A 17 16.90 12.93 -21.35
C PRO A 17 17.15 12.71 -22.85
N CYS A 18 16.69 13.63 -23.72
CA CYS A 18 16.92 13.51 -25.17
C CYS A 18 18.40 13.66 -25.53
N ARG A 19 19.11 14.55 -24.84
CA ARG A 19 20.56 14.75 -24.99
C ARG A 19 21.35 13.51 -24.55
N ARG A 20 21.04 12.93 -23.39
CA ARG A 20 21.68 11.68 -22.90
C ARG A 20 21.45 10.51 -23.85
N ARG A 21 20.24 10.42 -24.41
CA ARG A 21 19.85 9.36 -25.36
C ARG A 21 20.23 9.63 -26.82
N LYS A 22 20.79 10.82 -27.11
CA LYS A 22 21.18 11.27 -28.46
C LYS A 22 20.04 11.19 -29.49
N VAL A 23 18.82 11.51 -29.09
CA VAL A 23 17.62 11.54 -29.96
C VAL A 23 17.17 12.98 -30.22
N ARG A 24 16.42 13.22 -31.31
CA ARG A 24 15.92 14.56 -31.65
C ARG A 24 14.91 15.04 -30.61
N CYS A 25 15.15 16.24 -30.09
CA CYS A 25 14.25 16.94 -29.17
C CYS A 25 13.53 18.07 -29.90
N ASN A 26 12.23 18.22 -29.68
CA ASN A 26 11.45 19.31 -30.26
C ASN A 26 11.45 20.60 -29.40
N GLY A 27 12.18 20.63 -28.27
CA GLY A 27 12.43 21.85 -27.48
C GLY A 27 11.27 22.36 -26.62
N GLN A 28 10.15 21.63 -26.56
CA GLN A 28 8.99 22.01 -25.74
C GLN A 28 9.22 21.74 -24.24
N HIS A 29 8.38 22.35 -23.38
CA HIS A 29 8.41 22.19 -21.92
C HIS A 29 8.28 20.70 -21.50
N ARG A 30 7.36 19.95 -22.11
CA ARG A 30 7.43 18.49 -22.26
C ARG A 30 7.68 18.17 -23.73
N CYS A 31 8.85 17.64 -24.07
CA CYS A 31 9.15 17.32 -25.45
C CYS A 31 8.44 16.02 -25.88
N GLN A 32 8.02 15.90 -27.14
CA GLN A 32 7.26 14.73 -27.63
C GLN A 32 7.95 13.39 -27.37
N GLN A 33 9.28 13.36 -27.42
CA GLN A 33 10.05 12.14 -27.17
C GLN A 33 10.09 11.75 -25.69
N CYS A 34 10.06 12.74 -24.80
CA CYS A 34 9.93 12.52 -23.36
C CYS A 34 8.48 12.18 -22.99
N GLU A 35 7.49 12.83 -23.60
CA GLU A 35 6.07 12.56 -23.37
C GLU A 35 5.66 11.16 -23.85
N HIS A 36 6.06 10.75 -25.05
CA HIS A 36 5.77 9.41 -25.58
C HIS A 36 6.37 8.28 -24.73
N LEU A 37 7.45 8.56 -24.01
CA LEU A 37 8.16 7.59 -23.18
C LEU A 37 7.97 7.83 -21.68
N ASP A 38 7.06 8.75 -21.36
CA ASP A 38 6.74 9.25 -20.03
C ASP A 38 7.95 9.54 -19.14
N LEU A 39 8.97 10.17 -19.74
CA LEU A 39 10.16 10.64 -19.06
C LEU A 39 9.98 12.08 -18.58
N LEU A 40 10.47 12.38 -17.38
CA LEU A 40 10.54 13.74 -16.88
C LEU A 40 11.46 14.59 -17.77
N CYS A 41 10.88 15.57 -18.47
CA CYS A 41 11.59 16.44 -19.39
C CYS A 41 12.22 17.61 -18.64
N THR A 42 13.54 17.56 -18.43
CA THR A 42 14.29 18.59 -17.68
C THR A 42 15.36 19.26 -18.53
N TYR A 43 15.66 20.52 -18.24
CA TYR A 43 16.75 21.29 -18.84
C TYR A 43 17.64 21.83 -17.72
N SER A 44 18.63 21.03 -17.29
CA SER A 44 19.55 21.42 -16.23
C SER A 44 20.68 22.28 -16.79
N ASP A 45 20.90 23.47 -16.22
CA ASP A 45 22.09 24.28 -16.48
C ASP A 45 23.30 23.68 -15.79
N ASN A 46 24.12 22.98 -16.57
CA ASN A 46 25.39 22.44 -16.09
C ASN A 46 26.41 23.58 -15.90
N GLN A 47 26.35 24.28 -14.78
CA GLN A 47 27.55 24.88 -14.20
C GLN A 47 28.09 23.97 -13.11
N ARG A 48 28.97 23.02 -13.47
CA ARG A 48 29.90 22.42 -12.49
C ARG A 48 31.29 22.21 -13.09
N ALA A 49 32.20 23.05 -12.61
CA ALA A 49 33.55 22.74 -12.12
C ALA A 49 34.46 21.80 -12.93
N ARG A 50 35.58 22.36 -13.41
CA ARG A 50 36.97 21.97 -13.03
C ARG A 50 38.03 22.82 -13.78
N SER A 51 38.78 23.68 -13.06
CA SER A 51 40.24 23.59 -12.86
C SER A 51 40.92 24.91 -12.47
N ARG A 52 41.47 24.90 -11.25
CA ARG A 52 42.74 25.47 -10.72
C ARG A 52 43.20 26.93 -10.99
N LYS A 53 43.49 27.55 -9.84
CA LYS A 53 44.63 28.42 -9.47
C LYS A 53 44.58 29.90 -9.88
N ASN A 54 44.73 30.73 -8.83
CA ASN A 54 45.04 32.17 -8.77
C ASN A 54 43.84 33.13 -8.81
N ALA A 55 43.33 33.50 -7.62
CA ALA A 55 42.54 34.70 -7.45
C ALA A 55 42.99 35.44 -6.18
N LEU A 56 43.86 36.44 -6.36
CA LEU A 56 44.11 37.51 -5.39
C LEU A 56 43.66 38.84 -6.01
N ARG A 57 42.78 39.52 -5.28
CA ARG A 57 42.60 40.98 -5.12
C ARG A 57 42.36 41.87 -6.37
N ARG A 58 41.15 42.47 -6.44
CA ARG A 58 40.74 43.85 -6.06
C ARG A 58 39.31 44.05 -6.62
N GLY A 59 38.31 44.53 -5.87
CA GLY A 59 38.03 45.97 -5.64
C GLY A 59 37.92 46.69 -6.99
N THR A 60 36.81 47.21 -7.48
CA THR A 60 35.72 48.04 -6.90
C THR A 60 34.63 48.06 -8.02
N VAL A 61 33.33 48.16 -7.79
CA VAL A 61 32.56 49.40 -7.81
C VAL A 61 31.12 49.07 -7.39
N ILE A 62 30.78 49.52 -6.18
CA ILE A 62 29.42 49.82 -5.72
C ILE A 62 29.15 51.23 -6.22
N SER A 63 28.34 51.46 -7.27
CA SER A 63 27.75 52.80 -7.54
C SER A 63 26.72 52.91 -8.69
N GLU A 64 25.99 51.86 -9.10
CA GLU A 64 25.03 52.05 -10.22
C GLU A 64 23.59 51.57 -10.04
N TYR A 65 23.17 51.15 -8.85
CA TYR A 65 21.73 50.90 -8.60
C TYR A 65 21.23 51.47 -7.27
N LYS A 66 21.42 52.78 -7.10
CA LYS A 66 20.74 53.55 -6.06
C LYS A 66 20.14 54.83 -6.62
N ILE A 67 18.81 54.94 -6.37
CA ILE A 67 18.01 56.15 -6.11
C ILE A 67 17.40 56.81 -7.38
N PRO A 68 16.26 57.54 -7.33
CA PRO A 68 15.24 57.76 -6.26
C PRO A 68 13.79 57.50 -6.72
N LEU A 69 12.85 57.43 -5.77
CA LEU A 69 11.59 58.21 -5.86
C LEU A 69 10.99 58.32 -4.45
N THR A 70 11.03 59.54 -3.93
CA THR A 70 10.29 60.01 -2.75
C THR A 70 9.46 61.23 -3.15
N GLN A 71 8.40 61.44 -2.37
CA GLN A 71 7.42 62.55 -2.33
C GLN A 71 6.17 62.31 -3.19
N ASP A 72 4.93 62.43 -2.70
CA ASP A 72 4.38 62.89 -1.42
C ASP A 72 2.93 62.37 -1.36
N LEU A 73 2.49 61.70 -0.29
CA LEU A 73 1.09 61.75 0.14
C LEU A 73 1.02 61.57 1.67
N LYS A 74 0.18 62.42 2.25
CA LYS A 74 0.09 62.76 3.67
C LYS A 74 -0.45 61.60 4.52
N SER A 75 0.01 61.61 5.76
CA SER A 75 -0.44 60.80 6.88
C SER A 75 -1.95 60.89 7.09
N GLU A 76 -2.63 59.73 7.02
CA GLU A 76 -3.74 59.39 7.92
C GLU A 76 -3.48 57.97 8.44
N HIS A 77 -3.34 57.88 9.76
CA HIS A 77 -3.22 56.63 10.50
C HIS A 77 -4.53 55.83 10.39
N ILE A 78 -4.52 54.76 9.60
CA ILE A 78 -5.48 53.66 9.76
C ILE A 78 -4.68 52.42 10.14
N SER A 79 -4.60 52.19 11.45
CA SER A 79 -4.20 50.91 12.04
C SER A 79 -5.19 49.84 11.62
N THR A 80 -5.02 49.24 10.44
CA THR A 80 -5.69 47.99 10.09
C THR A 80 -4.93 46.86 10.76
N SER A 81 -5.16 46.74 12.07
CA SER A 81 -5.10 45.47 12.75
C SER A 81 -6.03 44.53 11.98
N LEU A 82 -5.47 43.62 11.18
CA LEU A 82 -6.19 42.44 10.73
C LEU A 82 -6.41 41.56 11.96
N LEU A 83 -7.36 41.98 12.80
CA LEU A 83 -8.07 41.11 13.71
C LEU A 83 -8.73 40.05 12.84
N VAL A 84 -8.03 38.92 12.69
CA VAL A 84 -8.71 37.64 12.47
C VAL A 84 -9.79 37.60 13.54
N PRO A 85 -11.09 37.49 13.18
CA PRO A 85 -12.13 37.34 14.19
C PRO A 85 -11.69 36.20 15.10
N ALA A 86 -11.75 36.40 16.42
CA ALA A 86 -11.62 35.30 17.35
C ALA A 86 -12.65 34.25 16.91
N ALA A 87 -12.18 33.21 16.22
CA ALA A 87 -13.03 32.11 15.85
C ALA A 87 -13.61 31.61 17.17
N SER A 88 -14.93 31.77 17.32
CA SER A 88 -15.69 31.00 18.29
C SER A 88 -15.15 29.58 18.21
N SER A 89 -14.58 29.10 19.32
CA SER A 89 -14.09 27.73 19.42
C SER A 89 -15.17 26.82 18.84
N PRO A 90 -14.87 25.99 17.82
CA PRO A 90 -15.82 24.97 17.45
C PRO A 90 -16.13 24.18 18.72
N ASP A 91 -17.42 23.97 19.01
CA ASP A 91 -17.84 23.18 20.15
C ASP A 91 -17.23 21.79 20.01
N LEU A 92 -16.14 21.54 20.73
CA LEU A 92 -15.58 20.20 20.88
C LEU A 92 -16.67 19.35 21.51
N SER A 93 -16.88 18.16 20.96
CA SER A 93 -17.76 17.15 21.55
C SER A 93 -17.36 16.77 22.99
N VAL A 94 -16.11 17.07 23.40
CA VAL A 94 -15.59 16.88 24.75
C VAL A 94 -15.18 18.21 25.38
N ALA A 95 -15.80 18.53 26.53
CA ALA A 95 -15.32 19.60 27.41
C ALA A 95 -13.99 19.18 28.08
N LEU A 96 -12.87 19.72 27.62
CA LEU A 96 -11.53 19.45 28.16
C LEU A 96 -11.24 20.25 29.44
N SER A 97 -11.94 19.93 30.53
CA SER A 97 -11.60 20.51 31.83
C SER A 97 -10.19 20.10 32.28
N THR A 98 -9.52 20.95 33.06
CA THR A 98 -8.20 20.63 33.64
C THR A 98 -8.23 19.34 34.46
N ALA A 99 -9.33 19.09 35.19
CA ALA A 99 -9.52 17.85 35.95
C ALA A 99 -9.58 16.62 35.04
N TYR A 100 -10.31 16.71 33.92
CA TYR A 100 -10.37 15.63 32.93
C TYR A 100 -9.00 15.35 32.32
N LEU A 101 -8.27 16.38 31.88
CA LEU A 101 -6.92 16.23 31.33
C LEU A 101 -5.96 15.56 32.32
N HIS A 102 -6.02 15.95 33.61
CA HIS A 102 -5.21 15.29 34.65
C HIS A 102 -5.59 13.83 34.89
N SER A 103 -6.89 13.48 34.73
CA SER A 103 -7.35 12.09 34.86
C SER A 103 -6.83 11.17 33.75
N LEU A 104 -6.41 11.72 32.60
CA LEU A 104 -5.84 10.97 31.49
C LEU A 104 -4.36 10.62 31.71
N ILE A 105 -3.63 11.37 32.54
CA ILE A 105 -2.18 11.19 32.71
C ILE A 105 -1.83 9.78 33.19
N PRO A 106 -2.49 9.20 34.22
CA PRO A 106 -2.20 7.82 34.63
C PRO A 106 -2.42 6.81 33.51
N LYS A 107 -3.44 7.01 32.66
CA LYS A 107 -3.71 6.14 31.51
C LYS A 107 -2.63 6.27 30.45
N TYR A 108 -2.22 7.50 30.13
CA TYR A 108 -1.10 7.74 29.23
C TYR A 108 0.18 7.05 29.73
N MET A 109 0.51 7.20 31.02
CA MET A 109 1.71 6.61 31.60
C MET A 109 1.68 5.07 31.57
N ALA A 110 0.49 4.47 31.68
CA ALA A 110 0.34 3.02 31.63
C ALA A 110 0.36 2.44 30.19
N TYR A 111 -0.22 3.15 29.21
CA TYR A 111 -0.53 2.55 27.91
C TYR A 111 0.18 3.20 26.72
N VAL A 112 0.60 4.46 26.83
CA VAL A 112 1.27 5.20 25.74
C VAL A 112 2.76 5.34 26.03
N TYR A 113 3.11 5.78 27.23
CA TYR A 113 4.50 6.06 27.62
C TYR A 113 5.46 4.87 27.46
N PRO A 114 5.09 3.60 27.74
CA PRO A 114 5.99 2.46 27.53
C PRO A 114 6.47 2.27 26.09
N PHE A 115 5.70 2.76 25.11
CA PHE A 115 6.02 2.73 23.67
C PHE A 115 6.34 4.12 23.11
N ASN A 116 6.22 5.16 23.91
CA ASN A 116 6.53 6.54 23.57
C ASN A 116 7.16 7.25 24.77
N PRO A 117 8.36 6.82 25.22
CA PRO A 117 8.95 7.31 26.44
C PRO A 117 9.62 8.67 26.20
N ILE A 118 8.86 9.70 25.81
CA ILE A 118 9.40 11.04 25.52
C ILE A 118 8.88 12.06 26.52
N MET A 119 7.56 12.13 26.69
CA MET A 119 6.90 13.13 27.54
C MET A 119 6.53 12.50 28.88
N THR A 120 7.17 12.95 29.96
CA THR A 120 6.94 12.46 31.33
C THR A 120 5.65 13.04 31.92
N ASP A 121 5.14 12.44 33.00
CA ASP A 121 4.00 12.97 33.79
C ASP A 121 4.22 14.47 34.12
N LYS A 122 5.42 14.83 34.60
CA LYS A 122 5.77 16.20 34.97
C LYS A 122 5.62 17.17 33.80
N GLU A 123 6.06 16.77 32.61
CA GLU A 123 6.05 17.61 31.40
C GLU A 123 4.65 17.75 30.80
N ILE A 124 3.83 16.71 30.92
CA ILE A 124 2.43 16.75 30.53
C ILE A 124 1.66 17.69 31.45
N ARG A 125 1.85 17.57 32.79
CA ARG A 125 1.26 18.50 33.75
C ARG A 125 1.67 19.94 33.49
N GLU A 126 2.94 20.15 33.18
CA GLU A 126 3.45 21.48 32.85
C GLU A 126 2.81 22.03 31.56
N SER A 127 2.63 21.19 30.55
CA SER A 127 1.95 21.58 29.31
C SER A 127 0.48 21.93 29.53
N ILE A 128 -0.23 21.18 30.38
CA ILE A 128 -1.60 21.50 30.78
C ILE A 128 -1.67 22.85 31.50
N ARG A 129 -0.70 23.21 32.35
CA ARG A 129 -0.67 24.54 32.99
C ARG A 129 -0.44 25.67 31.97
N LYS A 130 0.39 25.43 30.96
CA LYS A 130 0.79 26.42 29.95
C LYS A 130 -0.17 26.55 28.78
N MET A 131 -1.10 25.61 28.58
CA MET A 131 -1.96 25.58 27.39
C MET A 131 -2.82 26.84 27.19
N ALA A 132 -3.11 27.60 28.25
CA ALA A 132 -3.88 28.83 28.16
C ALA A 132 -3.06 30.02 27.61
N THR A 133 -1.73 29.97 27.73
CA THR A 133 -0.83 31.08 27.41
C THR A 133 0.16 30.76 26.30
N ASP A 134 0.41 29.48 26.02
CA ASP A 134 1.35 29.01 25.00
C ASP A 134 0.66 28.06 24.01
N ARG A 135 0.72 28.46 22.74
CA ARG A 135 0.11 27.77 21.60
C ARG A 135 0.69 26.39 21.32
N ASP A 136 2.00 26.21 21.48
CA ASP A 136 2.65 24.92 21.21
C ASP A 136 2.33 23.92 22.33
N HIS A 137 2.24 24.38 23.59
CA HIS A 137 1.74 23.56 24.69
C HIS A 137 0.26 23.23 24.53
N ALA A 138 -0.57 24.17 24.05
CA ALA A 138 -1.96 23.89 23.74
C ALA A 138 -2.10 22.81 22.66
N ALA A 139 -1.43 22.99 21.52
CA ALA A 139 -1.42 22.02 20.43
C ALA A 139 -0.99 20.62 20.90
N PHE A 140 0.06 20.55 21.72
CA PHE A 140 0.51 19.31 22.35
C PHE A 140 -0.59 18.67 23.20
N VAL A 141 -1.25 19.42 24.08
CA VAL A 141 -2.29 18.88 24.99
C VAL A 141 -3.46 18.28 24.20
N TYR A 142 -3.90 18.90 23.11
CA TYR A 142 -4.93 18.34 22.24
C TYR A 142 -4.46 17.03 21.58
N ALA A 143 -3.25 16.99 21.03
CA ALA A 143 -2.70 15.78 20.41
C ALA A 143 -2.49 14.64 21.44
N PHE A 144 -1.95 14.97 22.62
CA PHE A 144 -1.83 14.07 23.78
C PHE A 144 -3.18 13.46 24.16
N THR A 145 -4.22 14.28 24.22
CA THR A 145 -5.57 13.85 24.56
C THR A 145 -6.09 12.87 23.52
N GLY A 146 -5.94 13.20 22.23
CA GLY A 146 -6.37 12.34 21.12
C GLY A 146 -5.72 10.96 21.16
N VAL A 147 -4.39 10.91 21.27
CA VAL A 147 -3.65 9.64 21.36
C VAL A 147 -4.00 8.84 22.62
N THR A 148 -4.17 9.51 23.76
CA THR A 148 -4.54 8.82 24.99
C THR A 148 -5.94 8.23 24.91
N ILE A 149 -6.90 8.93 24.30
CA ILE A 149 -8.25 8.40 24.07
C ILE A 149 -8.23 7.22 23.09
N ASP A 150 -7.45 7.33 22.01
CA ASP A 150 -7.30 6.30 21.00
C ASP A 150 -6.78 4.97 21.58
N LEU A 151 -5.79 5.05 22.47
CA LEU A 151 -5.12 3.87 23.04
C LEU A 151 -5.72 3.40 24.37
N THR A 152 -6.74 4.06 24.94
CA THR A 152 -7.24 3.69 26.29
C THR A 152 -8.75 3.51 26.40
N GLN A 153 -9.54 3.86 25.39
CA GLN A 153 -11.00 3.71 25.42
C GLN A 153 -11.49 2.46 24.66
N SER A 154 -11.12 1.25 25.05
CA SER A 154 -11.58 0.01 24.37
C SER A 154 -13.10 -0.18 24.32
N ASN A 155 -13.86 0.37 25.28
CA ASN A 155 -15.28 0.06 25.50
C ASN A 155 -16.32 1.06 24.93
N ALA A 156 -15.89 2.13 24.25
CA ALA A 156 -16.80 3.16 23.72
C ALA A 156 -17.13 2.95 22.23
N ALA A 157 -18.30 3.45 21.78
CA ALA A 157 -18.74 3.32 20.39
C ALA A 157 -17.73 3.95 19.40
N THR A 158 -17.35 3.19 18.36
CA THR A 158 -16.28 3.53 17.41
C THR A 158 -16.48 4.88 16.72
N SER A 159 -17.72 5.22 16.33
CA SER A 159 -18.02 6.46 15.61
C SER A 159 -17.74 7.70 16.45
N HIS A 160 -18.22 7.71 17.69
CA HIS A 160 -18.05 8.84 18.62
C HIS A 160 -16.59 9.06 18.99
N VAL A 161 -15.82 8.00 19.24
CA VAL A 161 -14.39 8.15 19.56
C VAL A 161 -13.59 8.61 18.35
N SER A 162 -13.92 8.14 17.14
CA SER A 162 -13.25 8.58 15.91
C SER A 162 -13.50 10.07 15.63
N GLU A 163 -14.74 10.54 15.84
CA GLU A 163 -15.09 11.95 15.74
C GLU A 163 -14.30 12.80 16.75
N GLN A 164 -14.26 12.37 18.01
CA GLN A 164 -13.46 13.03 19.06
C GLN A 164 -11.97 13.11 18.69
N ILE A 165 -11.36 12.01 18.23
CA ILE A 165 -9.95 11.99 17.83
C ILE A 165 -9.71 12.96 16.67
N ASN A 166 -10.62 13.01 15.69
CA ASN A 166 -10.51 13.90 14.55
C ASN A 166 -10.62 15.38 14.97
N GLU A 167 -11.56 15.73 15.84
CA GLU A 167 -11.71 17.09 16.39
C GLU A 167 -10.45 17.51 17.18
N LEU A 168 -9.94 16.62 18.04
CA LEU A 168 -8.74 16.88 18.85
C LEU A 168 -7.49 17.06 17.96
N ALA A 169 -7.32 16.21 16.94
CA ALA A 169 -6.21 16.33 15.98
C ALA A 169 -6.33 17.63 15.16
N GLY A 170 -7.52 17.95 14.66
CA GLY A 170 -7.81 19.20 13.96
C GLY A 170 -7.47 20.41 14.82
N ARG A 171 -7.90 20.41 16.09
CA ARG A 171 -7.61 21.52 17.01
C ARG A 171 -6.14 21.63 17.36
N ALA A 172 -5.44 20.50 17.51
CA ALA A 172 -4.00 20.50 17.68
C ALA A 172 -3.31 21.24 16.52
N ILE A 173 -3.69 20.95 15.27
CA ILE A 173 -3.12 21.57 14.06
C ILE A 173 -3.37 23.07 14.03
N GLU A 174 -4.60 23.52 14.27
CA GLU A 174 -4.98 24.94 14.25
C GLU A 174 -4.19 25.78 15.26
N LEU A 175 -3.85 25.19 16.41
CA LEU A 175 -3.17 25.89 17.49
C LEU A 175 -1.66 25.97 17.29
N ARG A 176 -1.06 25.16 16.42
CA ARG A 176 0.40 25.16 16.21
C ARG A 176 0.90 26.55 15.80
N SER A 177 2.07 26.90 16.32
CA SER A 177 2.73 28.15 15.92
C SER A 177 3.21 28.05 14.47
N PRO A 178 2.96 29.09 13.63
CA PRO A 178 3.34 29.07 12.22
C PRO A 178 4.86 28.96 12.04
N LEU A 179 5.28 28.35 10.94
CA LEU A 179 6.69 28.21 10.55
C LEU A 179 7.17 29.51 9.88
N LEU A 180 7.62 30.47 10.69
CA LEU A 180 8.09 31.79 10.26
C LEU A 180 9.62 31.94 10.45
N PRO A 181 10.28 32.96 9.85
CA PRO A 181 11.68 33.25 10.13
C PRO A 181 11.97 33.33 11.63
N GLY A 182 13.02 32.63 12.07
CA GLY A 182 13.31 32.46 13.50
C GLY A 182 12.70 31.22 14.14
N PHE A 183 12.05 30.35 13.36
CA PHE A 183 11.59 29.03 13.79
C PHE A 183 12.67 28.27 14.59
N ARG A 184 12.28 27.67 15.71
CA ARG A 184 13.11 26.81 16.54
C ARG A 184 12.46 25.43 16.68
N PRO A 185 13.16 24.34 16.33
CA PRO A 185 12.66 23.00 16.61
C PRO A 185 12.66 22.74 18.12
N SER A 186 11.73 21.92 18.59
CA SER A 186 11.71 21.46 19.97
C SER A 186 11.14 20.05 20.04
N ILE A 187 11.45 19.32 21.12
CA ILE A 187 10.88 18.00 21.40
C ILE A 187 9.36 18.08 21.44
N LEU A 188 8.80 19.11 22.10
CA LEU A 188 7.35 19.32 22.20
C LEU A 188 6.69 19.40 20.82
N ARG A 189 7.24 20.17 19.89
CA ARG A 189 6.67 20.33 18.53
C ARG A 189 6.81 19.05 17.70
N ALA A 190 7.93 18.35 17.83
CA ALA A 190 8.17 17.09 17.13
C ALA A 190 7.21 16.00 17.63
N VAL A 191 7.10 15.82 18.96
CA VAL A 191 6.15 14.86 19.57
C VAL A 191 4.70 15.21 19.24
N THR A 192 4.33 16.50 19.24
CA THR A 192 2.99 16.92 18.79
C THR A 192 2.70 16.43 17.38
N SER A 193 3.68 16.53 16.47
CA SER A 193 3.54 16.06 15.09
C SER A 193 3.46 14.52 15.02
N VAL A 194 4.21 13.79 15.84
CA VAL A 194 4.07 12.33 15.97
C VAL A 194 2.69 11.94 16.50
N TYR A 195 2.15 12.65 17.49
CA TYR A 195 0.84 12.34 18.05
C TYR A 195 -0.30 12.63 17.08
N ILE A 196 -0.21 13.73 16.32
CA ILE A 196 -1.13 13.99 15.21
C ILE A 196 -1.05 12.86 14.17
N GLN A 197 0.16 12.40 13.84
CA GLN A 197 0.33 11.25 12.96
C GLN A 197 -0.37 10.00 13.51
N MET A 198 -0.19 9.68 14.79
CA MET A 198 -0.85 8.52 15.41
C MET A 198 -2.37 8.61 15.33
N CYS A 199 -2.96 9.79 15.62
CA CYS A 199 -4.40 10.02 15.48
C CYS A 199 -4.87 9.75 14.04
N TYR A 200 -4.21 10.29 13.02
CA TYR A 200 -4.63 10.06 11.64
C TYR A 200 -4.42 8.63 11.17
N MET A 201 -3.41 7.93 11.70
CA MET A 201 -3.25 6.50 11.45
C MET A 201 -4.43 5.69 11.98
N SER A 202 -4.92 5.98 13.18
CA SER A 202 -6.06 5.25 13.76
C SER A 202 -7.38 5.57 13.05
N LEU A 203 -7.50 6.78 12.48
CA LEU A 203 -8.62 7.19 11.63
C LEU A 203 -8.56 6.67 10.19
N GLY A 204 -7.50 5.93 9.80
CA GLY A 204 -7.32 5.44 8.43
C GLY A 204 -6.86 6.50 7.42
N GLN A 205 -6.47 7.69 7.88
CA GLN A 205 -5.97 8.80 7.07
C GLN A 205 -4.45 8.71 6.89
N TYR A 206 -3.99 7.66 6.21
CA TYR A 206 -2.57 7.29 6.15
C TYR A 206 -1.66 8.33 5.49
N ASP A 207 -2.14 9.03 4.45
CA ASP A 207 -1.35 10.08 3.77
C ASP A 207 -1.10 11.28 4.69
N LEU A 208 -2.11 11.68 5.46
CA LEU A 208 -1.95 12.72 6.49
C LEU A 208 -1.01 12.24 7.60
N GLY A 209 -1.18 11.01 8.06
CA GLY A 209 -0.26 10.38 9.02
C GLY A 209 1.19 10.45 8.52
N PHE A 210 1.44 10.05 7.27
CA PHE A 210 2.76 10.11 6.65
C PHE A 210 3.32 11.54 6.60
N PHE A 211 2.52 12.54 6.24
CA PHE A 211 2.96 13.93 6.20
C PHE A 211 3.43 14.43 7.58
N TYR A 212 2.64 14.19 8.64
CA TYR A 212 3.01 14.63 9.99
C TYR A 212 4.19 13.85 10.56
N LEU A 213 4.40 12.60 10.14
CA LEU A 213 5.65 11.88 10.43
C LEU A 213 6.86 12.54 9.77
N ARG A 214 6.76 12.93 8.50
CA ARG A 214 7.83 13.63 7.78
C ARG A 214 8.16 14.97 8.40
N GLU A 215 7.15 15.67 8.89
CA GLU A 215 7.34 16.89 9.64
C GLU A 215 8.12 16.64 10.94
N ALA A 216 7.75 15.63 11.72
CA ALA A 216 8.48 15.24 12.93
C ALA A 216 9.94 14.86 12.64
N ILE A 217 10.18 14.04 11.60
CA ILE A 217 11.53 13.66 11.14
C ILE A 217 12.35 14.89 10.75
N SER A 218 11.73 15.86 10.08
CA SER A 218 12.39 17.13 9.73
C SER A 218 12.82 17.88 10.99
N MET A 219 11.97 17.95 12.02
CA MET A 219 12.35 18.56 13.30
C MET A 219 13.46 17.81 14.01
N VAL A 220 13.45 16.48 13.97
CA VAL A 220 14.52 15.61 14.53
C VAL A 220 15.87 15.95 13.92
N HIS A 221 15.96 16.12 12.60
CA HIS A 221 17.20 16.55 11.95
C HIS A 221 17.61 17.97 12.36
N LEU A 222 16.64 18.89 12.51
CA LEU A 222 16.91 20.26 12.95
C LEU A 222 17.34 20.34 14.43
N LEU A 223 17.02 19.34 15.26
CA LEU A 223 17.52 19.21 16.64
C LEU A 223 18.99 18.79 16.71
N ARG A 224 19.61 18.44 15.57
CA ARG A 224 21.05 18.11 15.41
C ARG A 224 21.52 17.01 16.36
N ILE A 225 20.72 15.96 16.53
CA ILE A 225 20.97 14.85 17.45
C ILE A 225 22.26 14.10 17.09
N GLU A 226 22.63 14.08 15.82
CA GLU A 226 23.88 13.46 15.33
C GLU A 226 25.13 14.33 15.56
N ASP A 227 25.00 15.61 15.93
CA ASP A 227 26.14 16.46 16.25
C ASP A 227 26.58 16.23 17.70
N LYS A 228 27.73 15.57 17.86
CA LYS A 228 28.36 15.28 19.15
C LYS A 228 28.61 16.52 20.01
N ALA A 229 28.99 17.66 19.41
CA ALA A 229 29.25 18.88 20.16
C ALA A 229 27.95 19.52 20.69
N VAL A 230 26.89 19.50 19.87
CA VAL A 230 25.56 19.95 20.32
C VAL A 230 25.06 19.05 21.43
N MET A 231 25.11 17.73 21.25
CA MET A 231 24.65 16.79 22.26
C MET A 231 25.44 16.93 23.56
N ALA A 232 26.78 16.99 23.51
CA ALA A 232 27.62 17.13 24.70
C ALA A 232 27.32 18.40 25.55
N SER A 233 26.75 19.45 24.94
CA SER A 233 26.35 20.66 25.65
C SER A 233 25.04 20.55 26.43
N LEU A 234 24.25 19.50 26.17
CA LEU A 234 22.96 19.24 26.82
C LEU A 234 23.17 18.34 28.05
N ASP A 235 22.28 18.47 29.03
CA ASP A 235 22.21 17.54 30.15
C ASP A 235 21.78 16.13 29.68
N LEU A 236 22.04 15.13 30.53
CA LEU A 236 21.78 13.72 30.22
C LEU A 236 20.31 13.45 29.88
N SER A 237 19.38 14.08 30.60
CA SER A 237 17.94 13.84 30.43
C SER A 237 17.45 14.38 29.08
N GLU A 238 17.90 15.58 28.69
CA GLU A 238 17.59 16.16 27.39
C GLU A 238 18.24 15.37 26.25
N ARG A 239 19.50 14.94 26.41
CA ARG A 239 20.19 14.09 25.42
C ARG A 239 19.46 12.77 25.21
N SER A 240 19.21 12.01 26.27
CA SER A 240 18.56 10.70 26.20
C SER A 240 17.16 10.82 25.60
N ARG A 241 16.42 11.87 25.94
CA ARG A 241 15.08 12.13 25.41
C ARG A 241 15.09 12.47 23.92
N ARG A 242 16.06 13.26 23.44
CA ARG A 242 16.24 13.48 22.00
C ARG A 242 16.55 12.19 21.26
N GLN A 243 17.44 11.36 21.80
CA GLN A 243 17.75 10.05 21.21
C GLN A 243 16.51 9.16 21.15
N ARG A 244 15.72 9.08 22.23
CA ARG A 244 14.43 8.36 22.23
C ARG A 244 13.47 8.91 21.16
N LEU A 245 13.40 10.23 20.97
CA LEU A 245 12.55 10.85 19.93
C LEU A 245 13.00 10.49 18.51
N TYR A 246 14.31 10.44 18.26
CA TYR A 246 14.85 9.98 16.98
C TYR A 246 14.40 8.54 16.71
N TRP A 247 14.59 7.66 17.68
CA TRP A 247 14.21 6.25 17.56
C TRP A 247 12.70 6.06 17.41
N LEU A 248 11.89 6.87 18.07
CA LEU A 248 10.44 6.88 17.89
C LEU A 248 10.06 7.20 16.44
N CYS A 249 10.65 8.26 15.86
CA CYS A 249 10.41 8.61 14.46
C CYS A 249 10.91 7.51 13.51
N PHE A 250 12.05 6.88 13.83
CA PHE A 250 12.57 5.74 13.07
C PHE A 250 11.58 4.57 13.07
N ILE A 251 11.10 4.14 14.23
CA ILE A 251 10.14 3.03 14.36
C ILE A 251 8.86 3.32 13.57
N HIS A 252 8.29 4.52 13.72
CA HIS A 252 7.09 4.92 12.99
C HIS A 252 7.33 4.97 11.47
N GLU A 253 8.50 5.43 11.02
CA GLU A 253 8.84 5.44 9.59
C GLU A 253 8.97 4.02 9.03
N ARG A 254 9.61 3.11 9.77
CA ARG A 254 9.75 1.71 9.37
C ARG A 254 8.40 1.02 9.25
N PHE A 255 7.52 1.20 10.22
CA PHE A 255 6.16 0.70 10.15
C PHE A 255 5.41 1.26 8.93
N MET A 256 5.44 2.58 8.74
CA MET A 256 4.81 3.23 7.58
C MET A 256 5.38 2.78 6.24
N SER A 257 6.69 2.53 6.18
CA SER A 257 7.35 2.08 4.96
C SER A 257 6.85 0.72 4.50
N ILE A 258 6.62 -0.20 5.45
CA ILE A 258 6.06 -1.51 5.13
C ILE A 258 4.56 -1.41 4.85
N PHE A 259 3.82 -0.74 5.73
CA PHE A 259 2.35 -0.72 5.69
C PHE A 259 1.80 0.10 4.51
N HIS A 260 2.41 1.24 4.20
CA HIS A 260 1.97 2.18 3.17
C HIS A 260 2.90 2.22 1.94
N PHE A 261 3.82 1.26 1.83
CA PHE A 261 4.78 1.17 0.73
C PHE A 261 5.61 2.44 0.49
N SER A 262 5.87 3.21 1.55
CA SER A 262 6.62 4.47 1.46
C SER A 262 8.14 4.25 1.62
N PRO A 263 9.00 5.08 1.01
CA PRO A 263 10.44 4.97 1.23
C PRO A 263 10.85 5.32 2.66
N ALA A 264 11.81 4.58 3.22
CA ALA A 264 12.50 4.97 4.45
C ALA A 264 13.63 5.98 4.14
N THR A 265 13.68 7.10 4.86
CA THR A 265 14.76 8.10 4.70
C THR A 265 15.60 8.31 5.95
N LEU A 266 15.04 8.04 7.14
CA LEU A 266 15.79 8.20 8.37
C LEU A 266 16.78 7.04 8.51
N SER A 267 18.06 7.34 8.72
CA SER A 267 19.08 6.31 8.92
C SER A 267 18.99 5.73 10.34
N PRO A 268 19.46 4.50 10.59
CA PRO A 268 19.59 4.03 11.97
C PRO A 268 20.58 4.92 12.72
N TYR A 269 20.21 5.36 13.92
CA TYR A 269 21.12 6.14 14.76
C TYR A 269 22.23 5.23 15.29
N ALA A 270 23.46 5.74 15.38
CA ALA A 270 24.63 4.92 15.67
C ALA A 270 24.66 4.36 17.11
N GLN A 271 23.85 4.89 18.02
CA GLN A 271 23.85 4.55 19.44
C GLN A 271 22.42 4.32 19.92
N PHE A 272 22.24 3.39 20.86
CA PHE A 272 21.00 3.32 21.63
C PHE A 272 20.87 4.57 22.52
N PRO A 273 19.65 4.91 22.99
CA PRO A 273 19.49 5.99 23.96
C PRO A 273 20.41 5.79 25.17
N GLU A 274 21.05 6.87 25.61
CA GLU A 274 21.82 6.90 26.87
C GLU A 274 20.90 6.54 28.05
N ASP A 275 21.45 5.80 29.02
CA ASP A 275 20.72 5.40 30.22
C ASP A 275 20.23 6.64 30.98
N ASP A 276 18.91 6.72 31.13
CA ASP A 276 18.24 7.81 31.84
C ASP A 276 17.73 7.29 33.20
N PRO A 277 18.33 7.69 34.33
CA PRO A 277 17.91 7.24 35.66
C PRO A 277 16.48 7.66 36.03
N SER A 278 15.89 8.61 35.31
CA SER A 278 14.50 9.03 35.52
C SER A 278 13.47 8.14 34.82
N LEU A 279 13.93 7.22 33.96
CA LEU A 279 13.08 6.27 33.25
C LEU A 279 12.93 4.98 34.07
N ASP A 280 11.71 4.44 34.11
CA ASP A 280 11.48 3.11 34.69
C ASP A 280 12.34 2.05 33.96
N PRO A 281 13.05 1.15 34.68
CA PRO A 281 13.91 0.15 34.05
C PRO A 281 13.18 -0.77 33.06
N GLY A 282 11.93 -1.16 33.35
CA GLY A 282 11.13 -1.98 32.45
C GLY A 282 10.71 -1.25 31.18
N VAL A 283 10.44 0.06 31.28
CA VAL A 283 10.22 0.92 30.10
C VAL A 283 11.51 1.05 29.28
N SER A 284 12.65 1.28 29.92
CA SER A 284 13.95 1.40 29.23
C SER A 284 14.32 0.09 28.49
N GLN A 285 14.18 -1.04 29.17
CA GLN A 285 14.44 -2.36 28.59
C GLN A 285 13.50 -2.66 27.43
N GLY A 286 12.19 -2.46 27.61
CA GLY A 286 11.22 -2.70 26.55
C GLY A 286 11.44 -1.78 25.34
N TRP A 287 11.75 -0.50 25.57
CA TRP A 287 12.07 0.45 24.49
C TRP A 287 13.28 0.00 23.67
N THR A 288 14.31 -0.51 24.35
CA THR A 288 15.49 -1.09 23.67
C THR A 288 15.10 -2.27 22.80
N GLN A 289 14.20 -3.15 23.26
CA GLN A 289 13.70 -4.27 22.46
C GLN A 289 12.87 -3.85 21.25
N VAL A 290 12.08 -2.78 21.37
CA VAL A 290 11.35 -2.21 20.23
C VAL A 290 12.33 -1.69 19.18
N ILE A 291 13.37 -0.95 19.59
CA ILE A 291 14.41 -0.47 18.67
C ILE A 291 15.10 -1.65 17.98
N LYS A 292 15.59 -2.64 18.74
CA LYS A 292 16.24 -3.85 18.19
C LYS A 292 15.35 -4.56 17.17
N THR A 293 14.05 -4.67 17.44
CA THR A 293 13.09 -5.33 16.55
C THR A 293 12.92 -4.55 15.24
N PHE A 294 12.73 -3.23 15.30
CA PHE A 294 12.56 -2.41 14.09
C PHE A 294 13.86 -2.15 13.32
N LEU A 295 15.03 -2.37 13.94
CA LEU A 295 16.33 -2.36 13.24
C LEU A 295 16.44 -3.50 12.21
N LEU A 296 15.70 -4.60 12.39
CA LEU A 296 15.66 -5.70 11.42
C LEU A 296 15.04 -5.28 10.07
N LEU A 297 14.20 -4.24 10.07
CA LEU A 297 13.69 -3.57 8.87
C LEU A 297 14.73 -2.61 8.29
N GLU A 298 15.90 -3.16 7.93
CA GLU A 298 16.99 -2.41 7.35
C GLU A 298 16.65 -1.89 5.93
N PRO A 299 17.42 -0.91 5.39
CA PRO A 299 17.13 -0.34 4.06
C PRO A 299 16.95 -1.38 2.96
N THR A 300 17.76 -2.45 2.98
CA THR A 300 17.64 -3.56 2.03
C THR A 300 16.29 -4.26 2.16
N PHE A 301 15.89 -4.65 3.37
CA PHE A 301 14.59 -5.29 3.62
C PHE A 301 13.44 -4.43 3.08
N ILE A 302 13.43 -3.14 3.41
CA ILE A 302 12.39 -2.21 2.95
C ILE A 302 12.42 -2.07 1.44
N SER A 303 13.60 -1.93 0.83
CA SER A 303 13.74 -1.77 -0.62
C SER A 303 13.23 -2.99 -1.40
N LEU A 304 13.45 -4.20 -0.88
CA LEU A 304 12.90 -5.43 -1.45
C LEU A 304 11.39 -5.49 -1.24
N TRP A 305 10.91 -5.09 -0.06
CA TRP A 305 9.48 -5.09 0.25
C TRP A 305 8.65 -4.17 -0.67
N ILE A 306 9.09 -2.91 -0.82
CA ILE A 306 8.38 -1.88 -1.59
C ILE A 306 8.77 -1.84 -3.07
N GLY A 307 9.84 -2.53 -3.46
CA GLY A 307 10.47 -2.42 -4.76
C GLY A 307 10.66 -3.76 -5.45
N ASP A 308 11.82 -3.95 -6.06
CA ASP A 308 12.13 -5.15 -6.85
C ASP A 308 12.53 -6.32 -5.94
N ARG A 309 11.67 -7.33 -5.91
CA ARG A 309 11.87 -8.56 -5.13
C ARG A 309 12.77 -9.59 -5.79
N SER A 310 13.20 -9.40 -7.04
CA SER A 310 14.03 -10.36 -7.78
C SER A 310 15.39 -10.65 -7.14
N GLN A 311 15.84 -9.77 -6.24
CA GLN A 311 17.08 -9.91 -5.49
C GLN A 311 16.92 -10.70 -4.18
N VAL A 312 15.71 -11.10 -3.81
CA VAL A 312 15.46 -11.97 -2.65
C VAL A 312 16.01 -13.36 -2.97
N THR A 313 16.94 -13.85 -2.14
CA THR A 313 17.57 -15.16 -2.30
C THR A 313 17.28 -16.06 -1.10
N VAL A 314 17.39 -17.38 -1.30
CA VAL A 314 17.30 -18.39 -0.23
C VAL A 314 18.21 -18.05 0.95
N ALA A 315 19.49 -17.75 0.68
CA ALA A 315 20.46 -17.43 1.72
C ALA A 315 20.09 -16.17 2.52
N TRP A 316 19.55 -15.15 1.85
CA TRP A 316 19.10 -13.92 2.51
C TRP A 316 17.86 -14.17 3.38
N VAL A 317 16.90 -14.96 2.90
CA VAL A 317 15.70 -15.34 3.67
C VAL A 317 16.07 -16.14 4.91
N GLU A 318 16.94 -17.15 4.77
CA GLU A 318 17.40 -17.95 5.91
C GLU A 318 18.17 -17.11 6.94
N GLN A 319 19.02 -16.19 6.48
CA GLN A 319 19.71 -15.27 7.37
C GLN A 319 18.72 -14.40 8.15
N LYS A 320 17.77 -13.76 7.46
CA LYS A 320 16.77 -12.90 8.12
C LYS A 320 15.86 -13.68 9.05
N HIS A 321 15.54 -14.92 8.72
CA HIS A 321 14.78 -15.78 9.61
C HIS A 321 15.56 -16.10 10.89
N ARG A 322 16.85 -16.41 10.81
CA ARG A 322 17.70 -16.59 12.00
C ARG A 322 17.78 -15.34 12.87
N GLU A 323 17.87 -14.16 12.26
CA GLU A 323 17.84 -12.88 13.00
C GLU A 323 16.50 -12.65 13.74
N LEU A 324 15.40 -13.17 13.18
CA LEU A 324 14.06 -13.12 13.80
C LEU A 324 13.81 -14.25 14.80
N ASP A 325 14.63 -15.31 14.80
CA ASP A 325 14.55 -16.51 15.65
C ASP A 325 15.70 -16.56 16.65
N ASP A 326 15.73 -15.53 17.49
CA ASP A 326 16.79 -15.29 18.48
C ASP A 326 16.31 -15.66 19.89
N GLU A 327 16.86 -16.74 20.44
CA GLU A 327 16.56 -17.25 21.79
C GLU A 327 16.89 -16.23 22.90
N LEU A 328 17.94 -15.42 22.72
CA LEU A 328 18.30 -14.41 23.70
C LEU A 328 17.20 -13.33 23.77
N TRP A 329 16.68 -12.94 22.61
CA TRP A 329 15.56 -12.01 22.57
C TRP A 329 14.30 -12.58 23.23
N GLU A 330 14.00 -13.87 23.04
CA GLU A 330 12.83 -14.48 23.68
C GLU A 330 12.94 -14.43 25.21
N LEU A 331 14.13 -14.72 25.75
CA LEU A 331 14.42 -14.58 27.17
C LEU A 331 14.27 -13.13 27.64
N GLU A 332 14.90 -12.17 26.94
CA GLU A 332 14.82 -10.75 27.29
C GLU A 332 13.39 -10.21 27.25
N VAL A 333 12.57 -10.65 26.29
CA VAL A 333 11.16 -10.23 26.16
C VAL A 333 10.27 -10.89 27.20
N SER A 334 10.54 -12.13 27.60
CA SER A 334 9.77 -12.82 28.64
C SER A 334 9.78 -12.11 30.01
N MET A 335 10.77 -11.24 30.24
CA MET A 335 10.92 -10.44 31.46
C MET A 335 10.15 -9.10 31.42
N LEU A 336 9.57 -8.74 30.28
CA LEU A 336 8.81 -7.50 30.10
C LEU A 336 7.36 -7.64 30.55
N SER A 337 6.64 -6.52 30.64
CA SER A 337 5.19 -6.55 30.89
C SER A 337 4.42 -7.24 29.75
N ASP A 338 3.28 -7.87 30.06
CA ASP A 338 2.40 -8.51 29.06
C ASP A 338 2.07 -7.58 27.88
N LEU A 339 1.90 -6.28 28.15
CA LEU A 339 1.65 -5.25 27.14
C LEU A 339 2.85 -5.12 26.18
N GLN A 340 4.08 -5.00 26.70
CA GLN A 340 5.27 -4.92 25.87
C GLN A 340 5.55 -6.22 25.12
N GLN A 341 5.32 -7.38 25.77
CA GLN A 341 5.42 -8.68 25.12
C GLN A 341 4.46 -8.77 23.94
N ALA A 342 3.20 -8.34 24.10
CA ALA A 342 2.19 -8.40 23.06
C ALA A 342 2.61 -7.63 21.81
N ASP A 343 3.05 -6.37 21.96
CA ASP A 343 3.53 -5.57 20.83
C ASP A 343 4.73 -6.22 20.13
N LEU A 344 5.72 -6.69 20.89
CA LEU A 344 6.97 -7.23 20.36
C LEU A 344 6.79 -8.58 19.66
N VAL A 345 6.06 -9.51 20.28
CA VAL A 345 5.82 -10.85 19.71
C VAL A 345 4.95 -10.75 18.47
N VAL A 346 3.85 -9.98 18.50
CA VAL A 346 3.01 -9.78 17.31
C VAL A 346 3.81 -9.12 16.19
N THR A 347 4.65 -8.13 16.52
CA THR A 347 5.51 -7.46 15.53
C THR A 347 6.52 -8.41 14.90
N ARG A 348 7.16 -9.30 15.67
CA ARG A 348 8.07 -10.30 15.10
C ARG A 348 7.35 -11.33 14.23
N GLN A 349 6.18 -11.80 14.65
CA GLN A 349 5.36 -12.73 13.86
C GLN A 349 4.93 -12.09 12.53
N TRP A 350 4.59 -10.80 12.55
CA TRP A 350 4.33 -10.02 11.35
C TRP A 350 5.56 -9.93 10.45
N MET A 351 6.74 -9.61 10.98
CA MET A 351 7.98 -9.57 10.18
C MET A 351 8.33 -10.92 9.53
N ARG A 352 8.12 -12.03 10.24
CA ARG A 352 8.28 -13.39 9.69
C ARG A 352 7.30 -13.66 8.54
N THR A 353 6.06 -13.17 8.67
CA THR A 353 5.04 -13.24 7.62
C THR A 353 5.46 -12.45 6.37
N LEU A 354 5.93 -11.21 6.52
CA LEU A 354 6.44 -10.40 5.41
C LEU A 354 7.61 -11.07 4.69
N LEU A 355 8.55 -11.61 5.46
CA LEU A 355 9.72 -12.33 4.93
C LEU A 355 9.30 -13.54 4.10
N TRP A 356 8.31 -14.29 4.60
CA TRP A 356 7.75 -15.42 3.88
C TRP A 356 7.02 -15.02 2.59
N GLN A 357 6.24 -13.94 2.62
CA GLN A 357 5.57 -13.42 1.43
C GLN A 357 6.59 -12.99 0.36
N MET A 358 7.73 -12.41 0.75
CA MET A 358 8.83 -12.11 -0.17
C MET A 358 9.45 -13.38 -0.77
N ALA A 359 9.66 -14.42 0.04
CA ALA A 359 10.15 -15.71 -0.44
C ALA A 359 9.15 -16.40 -1.40
N MET A 360 7.86 -16.35 -1.07
CA MET A 360 6.76 -16.86 -1.90
C MET A 360 6.72 -16.15 -3.25
N SER A 361 6.85 -14.82 -3.27
CA SER A 361 6.82 -14.01 -4.51
C SER A 361 7.93 -14.35 -5.50
N ASN A 362 9.01 -15.01 -5.03
CA ASN A 362 10.13 -15.46 -5.84
C ASN A 362 10.16 -16.99 -6.00
N CYS A 363 9.07 -17.69 -5.66
CA CYS A 363 8.95 -19.15 -5.75
C CYS A 363 10.10 -19.90 -5.02
N LEU A 364 10.58 -19.36 -3.90
CA LEU A 364 11.68 -19.95 -3.13
C LEU A 364 11.22 -21.01 -2.12
N LEU A 365 9.90 -21.20 -1.99
CA LEU A 365 9.30 -22.07 -0.99
C LEU A 365 9.17 -23.51 -1.49
N SER A 366 9.22 -24.46 -0.56
CA SER A 366 9.06 -25.89 -0.86
C SER A 366 8.34 -26.63 0.26
N SER A 367 7.52 -27.62 -0.11
CA SER A 367 6.90 -28.56 0.86
C SER A 367 7.94 -29.45 1.55
N HIS A 368 9.13 -29.61 0.96
CA HIS A 368 10.24 -30.40 1.50
C HIS A 368 11.46 -29.53 1.83
N ALA A 369 11.23 -28.26 2.19
CA ALA A 369 12.31 -27.36 2.56
C ALA A 369 13.10 -27.91 3.76
N SER A 370 14.42 -27.98 3.64
CA SER A 370 15.32 -28.34 4.74
C SER A 370 15.33 -27.29 5.86
N CYS A 371 15.01 -26.04 5.52
CA CYS A 371 14.88 -24.95 6.48
C CYS A 371 13.39 -24.64 6.75
N PRO A 372 12.96 -24.57 8.02
CA PRO A 372 11.63 -24.11 8.42
C PRO A 372 11.18 -22.79 7.76
N SER A 373 12.11 -21.86 7.52
CA SER A 373 11.82 -20.54 6.97
C SER A 373 11.31 -20.54 5.52
N LEU A 374 11.60 -21.60 4.77
CA LEU A 374 11.26 -21.74 3.35
C LEU A 374 10.13 -22.76 3.13
N SER A 375 9.50 -23.21 4.20
CA SER A 375 8.35 -24.11 4.11
C SER A 375 7.09 -23.35 3.69
N LEU A 376 6.28 -23.97 2.82
CA LEU A 376 4.94 -23.47 2.48
C LEU A 376 4.00 -23.42 3.70
N GLU A 377 4.25 -24.24 4.72
CA GLU A 377 3.42 -24.33 5.93
C GLU A 377 3.91 -23.44 7.07
N MET A 378 4.94 -22.61 6.83
CA MET A 378 5.49 -21.73 7.85
C MET A 378 4.42 -20.81 8.47
N PRO A 379 3.52 -20.13 7.71
CA PRO A 379 2.47 -19.30 8.29
C PRO A 379 1.51 -20.04 9.23
N LEU A 380 1.26 -21.33 8.98
CA LEU A 380 0.42 -22.17 9.84
C LEU A 380 1.10 -22.48 11.18
N ARG A 381 2.42 -22.64 11.19
CA ARG A 381 3.17 -22.77 12.46
C ARG A 381 3.17 -21.45 13.23
N LEU A 382 3.28 -20.32 12.53
CA LEU A 382 3.17 -19.00 13.16
C LEU A 382 1.78 -18.78 13.75
N SER A 383 0.71 -19.25 13.11
CA SER A 383 -0.66 -19.15 13.65
C SER A 383 -0.79 -19.86 14.99
N SER A 384 -0.27 -21.09 15.09
CA SER A 384 -0.33 -21.87 16.32
C SER A 384 0.53 -21.25 17.42
N GLN A 385 1.74 -20.76 17.10
CA GLN A 385 2.60 -20.04 18.06
C GLN A 385 1.92 -18.76 18.55
N LEU A 386 1.33 -17.98 17.64
CA LEU A 386 0.64 -16.75 17.96
C LEU A 386 -0.59 -17.02 18.85
N ARG A 387 -1.38 -18.05 18.55
CA ARG A 387 -2.49 -18.47 19.39
C ARG A 387 -2.04 -18.87 20.80
N GLN A 388 -1.01 -19.70 20.92
CA GLN A 388 -0.47 -20.12 22.23
C GLN A 388 0.02 -18.95 23.08
N PHE A 389 0.48 -17.88 22.44
CA PHE A 389 0.89 -16.67 23.11
C PHE A 389 -0.31 -15.79 23.48
N LEU A 390 -1.22 -15.53 22.54
CA LEU A 390 -2.38 -14.66 22.77
C LEU A 390 -3.38 -15.25 23.78
N THR A 391 -3.44 -16.57 23.97
CA THR A 391 -4.26 -17.19 25.01
C THR A 391 -3.73 -16.95 26.43
N LYS A 392 -2.46 -16.58 26.58
CA LYS A 392 -1.84 -16.26 27.88
C LYS A 392 -2.01 -14.79 28.28
N ILE A 393 -2.42 -13.94 27.34
CA ILE A 393 -2.54 -12.49 27.54
C ILE A 393 -4.01 -12.09 27.59
N SER A 394 -4.34 -11.11 28.45
CA SER A 394 -5.71 -10.61 28.51
C SER A 394 -6.13 -9.95 27.19
N GLN A 395 -7.37 -10.20 26.75
CA GLN A 395 -7.91 -9.57 25.54
C GLN A 395 -7.89 -8.03 25.60
N ASN A 396 -8.15 -7.46 26.79
CA ASN A 396 -8.10 -6.02 26.99
C ASN A 396 -6.68 -5.47 26.76
N THR A 397 -5.62 -6.19 27.18
CA THR A 397 -4.22 -5.82 26.90
C THR A 397 -3.98 -5.75 25.39
N ILE A 398 -4.48 -6.73 24.62
CA ILE A 398 -4.31 -6.80 23.16
C ILE A 398 -5.05 -5.64 22.45
N GLN A 399 -6.29 -5.33 22.86
CA GLN A 399 -7.12 -4.30 22.24
C GLN A 399 -6.60 -2.87 22.46
N ILE A 400 -5.95 -2.62 23.59
CA ILE A 400 -5.43 -1.30 23.99
C ILE A 400 -4.32 -0.79 23.06
N HIS A 401 -3.59 -1.67 22.39
CA HIS A 401 -2.52 -1.29 21.44
C HIS A 401 -3.01 -0.66 20.14
N GLY A 402 -4.33 -0.56 19.93
CA GLY A 402 -4.92 0.22 18.84
C GLY A 402 -4.67 -0.35 17.45
N SER A 403 -4.57 0.55 16.46
CA SER A 403 -4.54 0.21 15.03
C SER A 403 -3.27 -0.52 14.56
N SER A 404 -2.15 -0.40 15.28
CA SER A 404 -0.87 -0.98 14.86
C SER A 404 -0.85 -2.51 15.01
N ILE A 405 -1.20 -3.04 16.19
CA ILE A 405 -1.33 -4.50 16.40
C ILE A 405 -2.42 -5.06 15.49
N LEU A 406 -3.57 -4.38 15.39
CA LEU A 406 -4.65 -4.80 14.51
C LEU A 406 -4.20 -4.97 13.06
N SER A 407 -3.46 -3.99 12.51
CA SER A 407 -2.94 -4.05 11.14
C SER A 407 -1.98 -5.22 10.93
N LYS A 408 -1.12 -5.50 11.91
CA LYS A 408 -0.18 -6.64 11.90
C LYS A 408 -0.92 -7.98 11.94
N LEU A 409 -1.91 -8.11 12.84
CA LEU A 409 -2.74 -9.31 12.96
C LEU A 409 -3.57 -9.57 11.70
N LEU A 410 -4.11 -8.52 11.07
CA LEU A 410 -4.83 -8.61 9.81
C LEU A 410 -3.94 -9.17 8.69
N GLU A 411 -2.70 -8.72 8.59
CA GLU A 411 -1.75 -9.24 7.60
C GLU A 411 -1.43 -10.72 7.84
N ILE A 412 -1.23 -11.09 9.11
CA ILE A 412 -0.96 -12.47 9.52
C ILE A 412 -2.15 -13.39 9.18
N ILE A 413 -3.37 -13.06 9.62
CA ILE A 413 -4.54 -13.92 9.38
C ILE A 413 -4.87 -14.01 7.89
N ASN A 414 -4.71 -12.93 7.12
CA ASN A 414 -4.95 -12.96 5.68
C ASN A 414 -4.00 -13.95 4.99
N THR A 415 -2.73 -13.94 5.40
CA THR A 415 -1.72 -14.87 4.86
C THR A 415 -2.03 -16.32 5.25
N ILE A 416 -2.41 -16.56 6.51
CA ILE A 416 -2.79 -17.89 6.99
C ILE A 416 -4.01 -18.42 6.22
N ALA A 417 -5.04 -17.59 6.04
CA ALA A 417 -6.23 -17.94 5.29
C ALA A 417 -5.89 -18.31 3.84
N ASP A 418 -5.00 -17.57 3.18
CA ASP A 418 -4.55 -17.89 1.82
C ASP A 418 -3.84 -19.25 1.75
N VAL A 419 -3.00 -19.56 2.74
CA VAL A 419 -2.34 -20.88 2.83
C VAL A 419 -3.32 -22.00 3.11
N VAL A 420 -4.38 -21.78 3.89
CA VAL A 420 -5.41 -22.80 4.13
C VAL A 420 -6.26 -23.05 2.87
N ILE A 421 -6.61 -22.01 2.12
CA ILE A 421 -7.42 -22.13 0.90
C ILE A 421 -6.64 -22.83 -0.22
N HIS A 422 -5.38 -22.43 -0.43
CA HIS A 422 -4.57 -22.85 -1.59
C HIS A 422 -3.48 -23.88 -1.27
N GLY A 423 -3.30 -24.21 0.01
CA GLY A 423 -2.26 -25.12 0.48
C GLY A 423 -2.53 -26.59 0.13
N PRO A 424 -1.54 -27.47 0.35
CA PRO A 424 -1.68 -28.89 0.11
C PRO A 424 -2.78 -29.48 1.01
N GLN A 425 -3.52 -30.45 0.47
CA GLN A 425 -4.50 -31.24 1.23
C GLN A 425 -3.76 -32.07 2.28
N VAL A 426 -4.16 -31.93 3.53
CA VAL A 426 -3.57 -32.65 4.67
C VAL A 426 -4.63 -33.45 5.41
N THR A 427 -4.27 -34.09 6.52
CA THR A 427 -5.22 -34.87 7.31
C THR A 427 -6.37 -34.01 7.82
N LEU A 428 -7.50 -34.65 8.10
CA LEU A 428 -8.67 -34.00 8.67
C LEU A 428 -8.33 -33.29 9.99
N GLU A 429 -7.52 -33.92 10.83
CA GLU A 429 -7.07 -33.40 12.13
C GLU A 429 -6.24 -32.13 11.97
N GLU A 430 -5.28 -32.12 11.04
CA GLU A 430 -4.46 -30.95 10.75
C GLU A 430 -5.29 -29.81 10.16
N THR A 431 -6.20 -30.11 9.23
CA THR A 431 -7.09 -29.12 8.63
C THR A 431 -8.01 -28.50 9.69
N THR A 432 -8.54 -29.32 10.60
CA THR A 432 -9.37 -28.84 11.72
C THR A 432 -8.59 -27.88 12.62
N SER A 433 -7.36 -28.24 13.00
CA SER A 433 -6.48 -27.40 13.81
C SER A 433 -6.18 -26.04 13.15
N ARG A 434 -5.92 -26.05 11.82
CA ARG A 434 -5.68 -24.83 11.03
C ARG A 434 -6.91 -23.90 11.03
N ILE A 435 -8.11 -24.46 10.91
CA ILE A 435 -9.37 -23.71 10.96
C ILE A 435 -9.63 -23.16 12.36
N ASP A 436 -9.35 -23.94 13.42
CA ASP A 436 -9.45 -23.47 14.82
C ASP A 436 -8.55 -22.27 15.10
N ASP A 437 -7.32 -22.26 14.57
CA ASP A 437 -6.41 -21.12 14.68
C ASP A 437 -6.96 -19.86 13.99
N ILE A 438 -7.54 -20.03 12.79
CA ILE A 438 -8.19 -18.92 12.06
C ILE A 438 -9.39 -18.41 12.84
N LEU A 439 -10.24 -19.28 13.40
CA LEU A 439 -11.39 -18.90 14.22
C LEU A 439 -10.97 -18.07 15.42
N PHE A 440 -9.95 -18.53 16.15
CA PHE A 440 -9.41 -17.81 17.29
C PHE A 440 -8.90 -16.41 16.88
N LEU A 441 -8.10 -16.32 15.83
CA LEU A 441 -7.57 -15.03 15.36
C LEU A 441 -8.68 -14.11 14.84
N LYS A 442 -9.70 -14.66 14.16
CA LYS A 442 -10.89 -13.93 13.74
C LYS A 442 -11.57 -13.29 14.95
N ASP A 443 -11.81 -14.04 16.01
CA ASP A 443 -12.48 -13.53 17.21
C ASP A 443 -11.67 -12.43 17.90
N VAL A 444 -10.34 -12.59 17.98
CA VAL A 444 -9.44 -11.54 18.48
C VAL A 444 -9.54 -10.29 17.60
N ILE A 445 -9.42 -10.41 16.28
CA ILE A 445 -9.43 -9.26 15.35
C ILE A 445 -10.79 -8.56 15.32
N PHE A 446 -11.89 -9.31 15.33
CA PHE A 446 -13.25 -8.75 15.28
C PHE A 446 -13.64 -8.09 16.60
N SER A 447 -12.91 -8.36 17.68
CA SER A 447 -13.05 -7.64 18.95
C SER A 447 -12.47 -6.22 18.91
N PHE A 448 -11.63 -5.89 17.92
CA PHE A 448 -11.08 -4.53 17.79
C PHE A 448 -12.13 -3.55 17.27
N ARG A 449 -12.36 -2.49 18.03
CA ARG A 449 -13.34 -1.43 17.71
C ARG A 449 -13.04 -0.68 16.40
N ASN A 450 -11.77 -0.52 16.05
CA ASN A 450 -11.28 0.27 14.91
C ASN A 450 -10.99 -0.59 13.68
N LEU A 451 -11.54 -1.80 13.62
CA LEU A 451 -11.48 -2.65 12.43
C LEU A 451 -12.19 -1.98 11.26
N GLN A 452 -11.40 -1.66 10.24
CA GLN A 452 -11.88 -1.04 9.01
C GLN A 452 -12.85 -1.97 8.27
N GLN A 453 -13.96 -1.41 7.78
CA GLN A 453 -15.02 -2.20 7.14
C GLN A 453 -14.54 -2.95 5.90
N VAL A 454 -13.59 -2.37 5.15
CA VAL A 454 -12.98 -3.02 3.97
C VAL A 454 -12.16 -4.25 4.38
N SER A 455 -11.26 -4.11 5.36
CA SER A 455 -10.46 -5.23 5.87
C SER A 455 -11.34 -6.33 6.47
N LYS A 456 -12.42 -5.94 7.16
CA LYS A 456 -13.43 -6.87 7.67
C LYS A 456 -14.10 -7.65 6.54
N LYS A 457 -14.51 -6.97 5.46
CA LYS A 457 -15.16 -7.60 4.30
C LYS A 457 -14.24 -8.62 3.61
N ILE A 458 -12.98 -8.24 3.34
CA ILE A 458 -11.99 -9.13 2.71
C ILE A 458 -11.79 -10.39 3.55
N LEU A 459 -11.66 -10.24 4.86
CA LEU A 459 -11.49 -11.38 5.75
C LEU A 459 -12.76 -12.26 5.77
N ILE A 460 -13.96 -11.67 5.84
CA ILE A 460 -15.23 -12.41 5.76
C ILE A 460 -15.32 -13.23 4.47
N GLU A 461 -14.95 -12.67 3.31
CA GLU A 461 -14.95 -13.38 2.03
C GLU A 461 -14.02 -14.61 2.07
N LYS A 462 -12.81 -14.48 2.61
CA LYS A 462 -11.89 -15.61 2.79
C LYS A 462 -12.43 -16.67 3.76
N LEU A 463 -13.05 -16.25 4.86
CA LEU A 463 -13.67 -17.17 5.82
C LEU A 463 -14.84 -17.95 5.20
N HIS A 464 -15.62 -17.32 4.31
CA HIS A 464 -16.66 -18.00 3.55
C HIS A 464 -16.08 -19.06 2.60
N LEU A 465 -15.00 -18.75 1.88
CA LEU A 465 -14.33 -19.72 1.00
C LEU A 465 -13.82 -20.94 1.78
N ILE A 466 -13.17 -20.72 2.94
CA ILE A 466 -12.72 -21.81 3.82
C ILE A 466 -13.91 -22.66 4.27
N ARG A 467 -15.02 -22.04 4.67
CA ARG A 467 -16.23 -22.75 5.08
C ARG A 467 -16.80 -23.63 3.97
N GLU A 468 -16.88 -23.11 2.75
CA GLU A 468 -17.41 -23.85 1.61
C GLU A 468 -16.52 -25.02 1.21
N GLN A 469 -15.21 -24.78 1.16
CA GLN A 469 -14.21 -25.80 0.81
C GLN A 469 -14.14 -26.93 1.85
N PHE A 470 -14.31 -26.60 3.14
CA PHE A 470 -14.18 -27.54 4.26
C PHE A 470 -15.52 -27.79 4.97
N ALA A 471 -16.64 -27.75 4.25
CA ALA A 471 -18.00 -27.91 4.81
C ALA A 471 -18.23 -29.24 5.56
N HIS A 472 -17.38 -30.24 5.33
CA HIS A 472 -17.40 -31.53 6.01
C HIS A 472 -16.73 -31.50 7.41
N ILE A 473 -16.06 -30.40 7.77
CA ILE A 473 -15.41 -30.20 9.07
C ILE A 473 -16.34 -29.39 9.97
N GLU A 474 -16.73 -29.95 11.11
CA GLU A 474 -17.70 -29.33 12.03
C GLU A 474 -17.29 -27.91 12.45
N VAL A 475 -16.02 -27.72 12.78
CA VAL A 475 -15.43 -26.43 13.18
C VAL A 475 -15.58 -25.36 12.09
N ALA A 476 -15.53 -25.72 10.81
CA ALA A 476 -15.68 -24.76 9.70
C ALA A 476 -17.04 -24.06 9.70
N SER A 477 -18.08 -24.71 10.24
CA SER A 477 -19.41 -24.10 10.37
C SER A 477 -19.44 -22.89 11.32
N GLN A 478 -18.48 -22.80 12.24
CA GLN A 478 -18.37 -21.71 13.23
C GLN A 478 -17.75 -20.43 12.64
N LEU A 479 -17.23 -20.48 11.41
CA LEU A 479 -16.69 -19.31 10.70
C LEU A 479 -17.75 -18.26 10.34
N ASN A 480 -19.03 -18.51 10.64
CA ASN A 480 -20.13 -17.58 10.44
C ASN A 480 -19.88 -16.23 11.12
N ALA A 481 -19.81 -15.17 10.32
CA ALA A 481 -20.05 -13.80 10.77
C ALA A 481 -21.54 -13.48 10.54
N MET A 482 -22.17 -12.81 11.50
CA MET A 482 -23.51 -12.25 11.43
C MET A 482 -23.86 -11.72 10.03
N GLU A 483 -24.95 -12.21 9.43
CA GLU A 483 -25.59 -11.52 8.31
C GLU A 483 -25.89 -10.07 8.71
N PRO A 484 -25.54 -9.05 7.90
CA PRO A 484 -26.16 -7.76 8.04
C PRO A 484 -27.61 -7.91 7.62
N THR A 485 -28.53 -7.99 8.59
CA THR A 485 -29.95 -7.75 8.38
C THR A 485 -30.14 -6.28 8.00
N GLY A 486 -29.98 -5.99 6.72
CA GLY A 486 -30.15 -4.64 6.19
C GLY A 486 -30.05 -4.62 4.68
N HIS A 487 -31.19 -4.72 4.01
CA HIS A 487 -31.34 -4.18 2.67
C HIS A 487 -30.94 -2.71 2.68
N TYR A 488 -29.74 -2.37 2.19
CA TYR A 488 -29.36 -0.99 1.94
C TYR A 488 -28.69 -0.83 0.58
N ILE A 489 -29.15 0.24 -0.05
CA ILE A 489 -28.99 0.62 -1.45
C ILE A 489 -27.52 0.92 -1.76
N TYR A 490 -27.06 0.43 -2.92
CA TYR A 490 -25.76 0.75 -3.50
C TYR A 490 -25.58 2.27 -3.64
N VAL A 491 -24.70 2.84 -2.81
CA VAL A 491 -24.08 4.14 -3.07
C VAL A 491 -22.58 3.90 -3.16
N THR A 492 -22.04 4.00 -4.38
CA THR A 492 -20.62 3.90 -4.69
C THR A 492 -19.86 5.11 -4.15
N PRO A 493 -18.78 4.94 -3.37
CA PRO A 493 -17.79 5.99 -3.17
C PRO A 493 -16.71 5.93 -4.26
N THR A 494 -16.33 7.12 -4.73
CA THR A 494 -15.30 7.43 -5.72
C THR A 494 -13.94 6.80 -5.44
N THR A 495 -13.38 6.18 -6.47
CA THR A 495 -12.07 5.53 -6.56
C THR A 495 -10.92 6.53 -6.42
N THR A 496 -10.31 6.61 -5.23
CA THR A 496 -8.98 7.21 -5.09
C THR A 496 -8.04 6.47 -4.11
N SER A 497 -8.39 5.29 -3.61
CA SER A 497 -7.57 4.60 -2.59
C SER A 497 -7.46 3.07 -2.79
N PHE A 498 -7.49 2.58 -4.04
CA PHE A 498 -7.51 1.14 -4.34
C PHE A 498 -6.14 0.49 -4.64
N ASN A 499 -5.04 1.25 -4.65
CA ASN A 499 -3.73 0.69 -5.02
C ASN A 499 -2.94 0.04 -3.88
N THR A 500 -3.40 0.12 -2.63
CA THR A 500 -2.59 -0.30 -1.47
C THR A 500 -2.84 -1.75 -1.02
N LEU A 501 -3.94 -2.39 -1.46
CA LEU A 501 -4.31 -3.77 -1.05
C LEU A 501 -4.34 -4.79 -2.19
N HIS A 502 -4.24 -4.35 -3.46
CA HIS A 502 -4.33 -5.25 -4.62
C HIS A 502 -2.99 -5.86 -5.06
N ASN A 503 -1.87 -5.38 -4.53
CA ASN A 503 -0.53 -5.89 -4.85
C ASN A 503 -0.15 -7.17 -4.08
N ILE A 504 -1.00 -7.68 -3.19
CA ILE A 504 -0.73 -8.89 -2.39
C ILE A 504 -1.46 -10.12 -2.94
N THR A 505 -2.48 -9.96 -3.78
CA THR A 505 -3.28 -11.08 -4.31
C THR A 505 -2.81 -11.66 -5.65
N HIS A 506 -1.69 -11.21 -6.20
CA HIS A 506 -1.16 -11.74 -7.46
C HIS A 506 0.28 -12.25 -7.35
N ILE A 507 0.43 -13.42 -6.73
CA ILE A 507 1.56 -14.32 -6.97
C ILE A 507 0.96 -15.66 -7.37
N ASN A 508 0.92 -15.92 -8.68
CA ASN A 508 0.50 -17.20 -9.24
C ASN A 508 1.38 -18.32 -8.66
N MET A 509 0.77 -19.25 -7.94
CA MET A 509 1.38 -20.50 -7.54
C MET A 509 1.52 -21.39 -8.78
N ALA A 510 2.76 -21.68 -9.18
CA ALA A 510 3.06 -22.67 -10.21
C ALA A 510 2.76 -24.07 -9.65
N ILE A 511 1.70 -24.72 -10.12
CA ILE A 511 1.40 -26.12 -9.84
C ILE A 511 2.19 -26.99 -10.83
N SER A 512 3.11 -27.80 -10.32
CA SER A 512 3.70 -28.91 -11.09
C SER A 512 2.70 -30.08 -11.16
N PRO A 513 2.59 -30.83 -12.28
CA PRO A 513 1.66 -31.93 -12.39
C PRO A 513 2.23 -33.21 -11.75
N SER A 514 1.42 -33.91 -10.96
CA SER A 514 1.66 -35.32 -10.58
C SER A 514 0.37 -36.12 -10.77
N PRO A 515 0.45 -37.41 -11.18
CA PRO A 515 -0.63 -38.09 -11.89
C PRO A 515 -1.55 -38.92 -10.97
N ASP A 516 -2.71 -39.23 -11.55
CA ASP A 516 -3.68 -40.27 -11.20
C ASP A 516 -4.34 -40.24 -9.81
N SER A 517 -5.59 -39.76 -9.80
CA SER A 517 -6.62 -40.35 -8.95
C SER A 517 -7.98 -40.27 -9.64
N SER A 518 -8.41 -41.41 -10.18
CA SER A 518 -9.75 -41.67 -10.69
C SER A 518 -10.77 -41.68 -9.55
N ILE A 519 -11.68 -40.71 -9.50
CA ILE A 519 -12.96 -40.83 -8.78
C ILE A 519 -14.08 -40.28 -9.67
N ALA A 520 -15.14 -41.08 -9.77
CA ALA A 520 -16.22 -41.03 -10.73
C ALA A 520 -17.10 -39.77 -10.63
N GLN A 521 -17.44 -39.20 -11.79
CA GLN A 521 -18.55 -38.28 -11.97
C GLN A 521 -19.64 -38.94 -12.83
N ASN A 522 -20.84 -39.08 -12.26
CA ASN A 522 -22.04 -39.42 -13.00
C ASN A 522 -22.72 -38.14 -13.50
N ASN A 523 -23.19 -38.21 -14.76
CA ASN A 523 -24.19 -37.37 -15.44
C ASN A 523 -23.71 -35.95 -15.81
N THR A 524 -23.52 -35.56 -17.07
CA THR A 524 -24.44 -35.71 -18.22
C THR A 524 -23.60 -35.56 -19.51
N THR A 525 -23.77 -36.45 -20.48
CA THR A 525 -23.06 -36.42 -21.77
C THR A 525 -23.56 -35.28 -22.66
N ALA A 526 -23.10 -34.06 -22.41
CA ALA A 526 -23.09 -32.99 -23.41
C ALA A 526 -21.66 -32.87 -23.94
N ASN A 527 -21.49 -33.01 -25.26
CA ASN A 527 -20.20 -32.76 -25.89
C ASN A 527 -19.75 -31.32 -25.55
N PRO A 528 -18.47 -31.07 -25.26
CA PRO A 528 -17.98 -29.73 -24.98
C PRO A 528 -18.27 -28.79 -26.18
N PRO A 529 -18.65 -27.53 -25.93
CA PRO A 529 -18.99 -26.60 -26.99
C PRO A 529 -17.81 -26.39 -27.95
N SER A 530 -18.13 -26.22 -29.23
CA SER A 530 -17.18 -25.86 -30.29
C SER A 530 -17.27 -24.36 -30.61
N ILE A 531 -16.30 -23.83 -31.35
CA ILE A 531 -16.35 -22.43 -31.83
C ILE A 531 -17.62 -22.17 -32.66
N ALA A 532 -18.08 -23.17 -33.42
CA ALA A 532 -19.31 -23.04 -34.21
C ALA A 532 -20.55 -22.87 -33.29
N ASP A 533 -20.53 -23.45 -32.10
CA ASP A 533 -21.60 -23.28 -31.11
C ASP A 533 -21.58 -21.86 -30.53
N LEU A 534 -20.40 -21.30 -30.25
CA LEU A 534 -20.26 -19.90 -29.81
C LEU A 534 -20.68 -18.87 -30.88
N GLN A 535 -20.55 -19.23 -32.16
CA GLN A 535 -21.00 -18.41 -33.30
C GLN A 535 -22.50 -18.56 -33.59
N ASN A 536 -23.15 -19.59 -33.05
CA ASN A 536 -24.53 -19.89 -33.36
C ASN A 536 -25.47 -18.91 -32.64
N SER A 537 -26.01 -17.95 -33.39
CA SER A 537 -26.97 -16.96 -32.88
C SER A 537 -28.27 -17.54 -32.31
N ILE A 538 -28.58 -18.82 -32.58
CA ILE A 538 -29.72 -19.54 -31.98
C ILE A 538 -29.37 -20.00 -30.57
N THR A 539 -28.13 -20.46 -30.35
CA THR A 539 -27.65 -20.96 -29.06
C THR A 539 -27.22 -19.84 -28.13
N PHE A 540 -26.47 -18.87 -28.66
CA PHE A 540 -25.95 -17.73 -27.90
C PHE A 540 -26.21 -16.41 -28.65
N PRO A 541 -27.32 -15.72 -28.36
CA PRO A 541 -27.61 -14.42 -28.94
C PRO A 541 -26.51 -13.41 -28.62
N THR A 542 -26.01 -12.72 -29.65
CA THR A 542 -25.01 -11.63 -29.56
C THR A 542 -23.64 -11.99 -28.94
N LEU A 543 -23.43 -13.23 -28.48
CA LEU A 543 -22.20 -13.65 -27.80
C LEU A 543 -20.95 -13.43 -28.67
N TRP A 544 -21.04 -13.79 -29.94
CA TRP A 544 -19.95 -13.61 -30.90
C TRP A 544 -19.57 -12.14 -31.11
N TYR A 545 -20.56 -11.25 -31.05
CA TYR A 545 -20.32 -9.80 -31.08
C TYR A 545 -19.60 -9.34 -29.81
N ARG A 546 -20.05 -9.76 -28.61
CA ARG A 546 -19.42 -9.39 -27.34
C ARG A 546 -18.00 -9.95 -27.19
N LEU A 547 -17.71 -11.12 -27.75
CA LEU A 547 -16.33 -11.64 -27.90
C LEU A 547 -15.46 -10.72 -28.75
N HIS A 548 -15.98 -10.19 -29.86
CA HIS A 548 -15.27 -9.20 -30.66
C HIS A 548 -15.12 -7.85 -29.94
N VAL A 549 -16.11 -7.40 -29.17
CA VAL A 549 -15.99 -6.19 -28.33
C VAL A 549 -14.88 -6.37 -27.30
N LEU A 550 -14.83 -7.51 -26.60
CA LEU A 550 -13.74 -7.83 -25.67
C LEU A 550 -12.37 -7.80 -26.37
N LEU A 551 -12.23 -8.45 -27.53
CA LEU A 551 -10.98 -8.43 -28.32
C LEU A 551 -10.57 -7.01 -28.70
N TYR A 552 -11.53 -6.17 -29.11
CA TYR A 552 -11.27 -4.78 -29.47
C TYR A 552 -10.87 -3.95 -28.25
N ASP A 553 -11.54 -4.12 -27.13
CA ASP A 553 -11.26 -3.39 -25.88
C ASP A 553 -9.89 -3.75 -25.32
N LEU A 554 -9.52 -5.04 -25.33
CA LEU A 554 -8.18 -5.49 -24.92
C LEU A 554 -7.06 -4.87 -25.78
N GLN A 555 -7.33 -4.58 -27.06
CA GLN A 555 -6.37 -3.86 -27.92
C GLN A 555 -6.30 -2.35 -27.65
N HIS A 556 -7.38 -1.77 -27.14
CA HIS A 556 -7.57 -0.32 -27.02
C HIS A 556 -7.62 0.18 -25.58
N PHE A 557 -7.26 -0.65 -24.60
CA PHE A 557 -7.27 -0.34 -23.16
C PHE A 557 -6.60 1.00 -22.80
N ASN A 558 -5.54 1.40 -23.52
CA ASN A 558 -4.83 2.65 -23.25
C ASN A 558 -5.29 3.83 -24.11
N GLN A 559 -6.05 3.56 -25.18
CA GLN A 559 -6.42 4.53 -26.21
C GLN A 559 -7.87 4.98 -26.10
N ARG A 560 -8.73 4.18 -25.44
CA ARG A 560 -10.17 4.39 -25.37
C ARG A 560 -10.69 4.33 -23.93
N PRO A 561 -11.26 5.44 -23.40
CA PRO A 561 -11.82 5.48 -22.05
C PRO A 561 -12.94 4.46 -21.82
N ASP A 562 -13.81 4.25 -22.80
CA ASP A 562 -14.95 3.32 -22.73
C ASP A 562 -14.50 1.85 -22.70
N SER A 563 -13.45 1.51 -23.47
CA SER A 563 -12.81 0.18 -23.41
C SER A 563 -12.17 -0.07 -22.05
N ARG A 564 -11.52 0.96 -21.48
CA ARG A 564 -10.91 0.90 -20.15
C ARG A 564 -11.96 0.70 -19.06
N GLU A 565 -13.01 1.52 -19.06
CA GLU A 565 -14.09 1.47 -18.07
C GLU A 565 -14.73 0.06 -18.03
N ARG A 566 -15.05 -0.53 -19.18
CA ARG A 566 -15.59 -1.89 -19.23
C ARG A 566 -14.59 -2.92 -18.71
N LEU A 567 -13.33 -2.85 -19.12
CA LEU A 567 -12.29 -3.82 -18.69
C LEU A 567 -11.95 -3.71 -17.20
N GLU A 568 -11.98 -2.52 -16.61
CA GLU A 568 -11.73 -2.29 -15.18
C GLU A 568 -12.85 -2.83 -14.29
N THR A 569 -14.05 -3.05 -14.85
CA THR A 569 -15.18 -3.69 -14.13
C THR A 569 -15.18 -5.21 -14.19
N VAL A 570 -14.26 -5.83 -14.95
CA VAL A 570 -14.18 -7.30 -15.05
C VAL A 570 -13.47 -7.88 -13.85
N THR A 571 -14.15 -8.76 -13.12
CA THR A 571 -13.60 -9.46 -11.95
C THR A 571 -12.97 -10.81 -12.30
N ASP A 572 -13.28 -11.36 -13.47
CA ASP A 572 -12.74 -12.64 -13.92
C ASP A 572 -11.29 -12.50 -14.41
N LEU A 573 -10.39 -13.32 -13.87
CA LEU A 573 -8.94 -13.28 -14.18
C LEU A 573 -8.60 -13.52 -15.65
N SER A 574 -9.46 -14.23 -16.40
CA SER A 574 -9.28 -14.46 -17.84
C SER A 574 -9.92 -13.37 -18.70
N TYR A 575 -10.45 -12.31 -18.09
CA TYR A 575 -11.29 -11.27 -18.70
C TYR A 575 -12.56 -11.79 -19.39
N ILE A 576 -12.89 -13.07 -19.19
CA ILE A 576 -14.12 -13.70 -19.68
C ILE A 576 -15.10 -13.72 -18.52
N GLY A 577 -15.89 -12.66 -18.40
CA GLY A 577 -16.91 -12.51 -17.37
C GLY A 577 -17.71 -11.22 -17.54
N SER A 578 -18.47 -10.84 -16.51
CA SER A 578 -19.19 -9.56 -16.47
C SER A 578 -18.22 -8.38 -16.68
N PRO A 579 -18.59 -7.31 -17.41
CA PRO A 579 -19.91 -7.04 -18.01
C PRO A 579 -20.11 -7.69 -19.39
N TYR A 580 -19.11 -8.38 -19.95
CA TYR A 580 -19.17 -8.93 -21.30
C TYR A 580 -20.05 -10.16 -21.40
N PHE A 581 -20.01 -11.03 -20.39
CA PHE A 581 -20.67 -12.34 -20.41
C PHE A 581 -21.35 -12.64 -19.08
N ASN A 582 -22.48 -13.34 -19.12
CA ASN A 582 -23.06 -13.93 -17.91
C ASN A 582 -22.33 -15.24 -17.53
N GLU A 583 -22.74 -15.88 -16.44
CA GLU A 583 -22.08 -17.09 -15.92
C GLU A 583 -22.14 -18.28 -16.89
N ASP A 584 -23.29 -18.51 -17.53
CA ASP A 584 -23.47 -19.60 -18.49
C ASP A 584 -22.61 -19.41 -19.74
N GLU A 585 -22.56 -18.18 -20.26
CA GLU A 585 -21.72 -17.80 -21.40
C GLU A 585 -20.23 -17.89 -21.06
N THR A 586 -19.86 -17.48 -19.85
CA THR A 586 -18.49 -17.58 -19.35
C THR A 586 -18.05 -19.04 -19.30
N LEU A 587 -18.88 -19.92 -18.75
CA LEU A 587 -18.62 -21.34 -18.67
C LEU A 587 -18.54 -21.98 -20.07
N ALA A 588 -19.46 -21.61 -20.97
CA ALA A 588 -19.45 -22.08 -22.35
C ALA A 588 -18.19 -21.67 -23.11
N ILE A 589 -17.75 -20.42 -22.99
CA ILE A 589 -16.50 -19.94 -23.61
C ILE A 589 -15.31 -20.70 -23.02
N LYS A 590 -15.18 -20.76 -21.68
CA LYS A 590 -14.02 -21.39 -21.03
C LYS A 590 -13.89 -22.87 -21.34
N ASN A 591 -15.01 -23.60 -21.43
CA ASN A 591 -15.05 -25.03 -21.71
C ASN A 591 -15.01 -25.37 -23.20
N THR A 592 -15.05 -24.37 -24.10
CA THR A 592 -14.96 -24.62 -25.54
C THR A 592 -13.63 -25.29 -25.89
N VAL A 593 -13.67 -26.38 -26.65
CA VAL A 593 -12.47 -27.15 -26.99
C VAL A 593 -11.94 -26.73 -28.36
N VAL A 594 -10.68 -26.30 -28.38
CA VAL A 594 -9.94 -25.91 -29.59
C VAL A 594 -8.66 -26.71 -29.64
N HIS A 595 -8.44 -27.48 -30.71
CA HIS A 595 -7.26 -28.35 -30.86
C HIS A 595 -6.99 -29.29 -29.67
N GLY A 596 -8.05 -29.82 -29.04
CA GLY A 596 -7.96 -30.79 -27.95
C GLY A 596 -7.71 -30.22 -26.55
N LYS A 597 -7.73 -28.89 -26.39
CA LYS A 597 -7.66 -28.19 -25.10
C LYS A 597 -8.82 -27.22 -24.94
N THR A 598 -9.23 -26.94 -23.71
CA THR A 598 -10.24 -25.91 -23.46
C THR A 598 -9.65 -24.52 -23.65
N ILE A 599 -10.49 -23.51 -23.95
CA ILE A 599 -10.03 -22.12 -24.05
C ILE A 599 -9.35 -21.67 -22.76
N ALA A 600 -9.85 -22.09 -21.59
CA ALA A 600 -9.21 -21.80 -20.30
C ALA A 600 -7.77 -22.35 -20.23
N GLN A 601 -7.57 -23.62 -20.61
CA GLN A 601 -6.24 -24.24 -20.64
C GLN A 601 -5.30 -23.57 -21.64
N ILE A 602 -5.81 -23.14 -22.80
CA ILE A 602 -5.01 -22.44 -23.81
C ILE A 602 -4.56 -21.06 -23.30
N ILE A 603 -5.45 -20.30 -22.66
CA ILE A 603 -5.14 -18.99 -22.09
C ILE A 603 -4.06 -19.14 -21.03
N GLU A 604 -4.24 -20.07 -20.09
CA GLU A 604 -3.31 -20.34 -19.00
C GLU A 604 -1.92 -20.72 -19.53
N GLN A 605 -1.85 -21.68 -20.45
CA GLN A 605 -0.59 -22.14 -21.00
C GLN A 605 0.14 -21.06 -21.83
N GLU A 606 -0.56 -20.35 -22.70
CA GLU A 606 0.07 -19.32 -23.55
C GLU A 606 0.51 -18.09 -22.75
N LEU A 607 -0.23 -17.71 -21.70
CA LEU A 607 0.20 -16.67 -20.78
C LEU A 607 1.45 -17.10 -20.01
N GLN A 608 1.51 -18.36 -19.55
CA GLN A 608 2.68 -18.92 -18.89
C GLN A 608 3.91 -18.94 -19.83
N ASP A 609 3.78 -19.46 -21.05
CA ASP A 609 4.86 -19.49 -22.04
C ASP A 609 5.33 -18.08 -22.44
N ARG A 610 4.43 -17.09 -22.47
CA ARG A 610 4.78 -15.69 -22.73
C ARG A 610 5.46 -15.04 -21.54
N LEU A 611 5.02 -15.35 -20.32
CA LEU A 611 5.64 -14.90 -19.09
C LEU A 611 7.08 -15.41 -19.01
N GLU A 612 7.31 -16.69 -19.24
CA GLU A 612 8.64 -17.31 -19.24
C GLU A 612 9.57 -16.70 -20.30
N ARG A 613 9.09 -16.55 -21.55
CA ARG A 613 9.86 -15.89 -22.62
C ARG A 613 10.18 -14.43 -22.31
N ARG A 614 9.30 -13.72 -21.60
CA ARG A 614 9.51 -12.33 -21.20
C ARG A 614 10.43 -12.21 -20.01
N ILE A 615 10.32 -13.07 -19.01
CA ILE A 615 11.29 -13.15 -17.91
C ILE A 615 12.70 -13.28 -18.51
N LYS A 616 12.87 -14.21 -19.46
CA LYS A 616 14.13 -14.39 -20.18
C LYS A 616 14.61 -13.15 -20.94
N LYS A 617 13.74 -12.47 -21.71
CA LYS A 617 14.11 -11.25 -22.46
C LYS A 617 14.26 -9.98 -21.61
N ARG A 618 13.60 -9.92 -20.45
CA ARG A 618 13.61 -8.76 -19.55
C ARG A 618 14.85 -8.75 -18.66
N VAL A 619 15.36 -9.93 -18.29
CA VAL A 619 16.73 -10.08 -17.76
C VAL A 619 17.74 -9.43 -18.70
N ASP A 620 17.55 -9.57 -20.02
CA ASP A 620 18.47 -8.99 -21.01
C ASP A 620 18.24 -7.49 -21.30
N SER A 621 17.06 -6.93 -21.00
CA SER A 621 16.66 -5.58 -21.47
C SER A 621 16.30 -4.56 -20.38
N GLY A 622 16.06 -4.99 -19.14
CA GLY A 622 15.81 -4.09 -18.00
C GLY A 622 14.47 -3.32 -18.00
N ASP A 623 13.49 -3.68 -18.85
CA ASP A 623 12.13 -3.11 -18.85
C ASP A 623 11.11 -4.15 -18.34
N PHE A 624 10.56 -3.91 -17.15
CA PHE A 624 9.74 -4.89 -16.42
C PHE A 624 8.24 -4.60 -16.43
N ARG A 625 7.79 -3.60 -17.19
CA ARG A 625 6.35 -3.24 -17.25
C ARG A 625 5.53 -4.37 -17.87
N VAL A 626 4.36 -4.68 -17.27
CA VAL A 626 3.40 -5.69 -17.74
C VAL A 626 2.02 -5.06 -17.82
N CYS A 627 1.29 -5.30 -18.91
CA CYS A 627 -0.12 -4.95 -19.04
C CYS A 627 -0.86 -6.21 -19.49
N ALA A 628 -1.64 -6.82 -18.58
CA ALA A 628 -2.35 -8.08 -18.83
C ALA A 628 -3.26 -8.02 -20.08
N ALA A 629 -3.88 -6.86 -20.33
CA ALA A 629 -4.76 -6.66 -21.48
C ALA A 629 -4.04 -6.80 -22.84
N HIS A 630 -2.79 -6.34 -22.95
CA HIS A 630 -2.04 -6.41 -24.23
C HIS A 630 -1.67 -7.85 -24.60
N ASP A 631 -1.55 -8.72 -23.60
CA ASP A 631 -1.05 -10.09 -23.76
C ASP A 631 -2.15 -11.06 -24.13
N LEU A 632 -3.37 -10.77 -23.67
CA LEU A 632 -4.52 -11.63 -23.82
C LEU A 632 -5.19 -11.49 -25.19
N ALA A 633 -5.25 -10.29 -25.78
CA ALA A 633 -5.91 -10.07 -27.07
C ALA A 633 -5.36 -10.97 -28.20
N PRO A 634 -4.03 -11.13 -28.38
CA PRO A 634 -3.48 -12.01 -29.41
C PRO A 634 -3.76 -13.50 -29.16
N ILE A 635 -3.88 -13.92 -27.89
CA ILE A 635 -4.17 -15.31 -27.51
C ILE A 635 -5.62 -15.62 -27.85
N LEU A 636 -6.55 -14.82 -27.32
CA LEU A 636 -7.98 -14.99 -27.59
C LEU A 636 -8.29 -14.90 -29.09
N ALA A 637 -7.67 -13.96 -29.81
CA ALA A 637 -7.88 -13.83 -31.24
C ALA A 637 -7.41 -15.07 -32.02
N ALA A 638 -6.27 -15.66 -31.64
CA ALA A 638 -5.77 -16.88 -32.25
C ALA A 638 -6.70 -18.07 -31.95
N THR A 639 -7.12 -18.22 -30.69
CA THR A 639 -8.02 -19.29 -30.24
C THR A 639 -9.39 -19.21 -30.91
N LEU A 640 -9.93 -18.00 -31.08
CA LEU A 640 -11.25 -17.75 -31.67
C LEU A 640 -11.20 -17.61 -33.21
N GLY A 641 -10.04 -17.77 -33.84
CA GLY A 641 -9.89 -17.62 -35.29
C GLY A 641 -10.18 -16.20 -35.82
N SER A 642 -10.06 -15.18 -34.96
CA SER A 642 -10.40 -13.80 -35.24
C SER A 642 -9.17 -12.97 -35.64
N ASN A 643 -9.29 -12.14 -36.67
CA ASN A 643 -8.18 -11.29 -37.11
C ASN A 643 -8.28 -9.88 -36.52
N LEU A 644 -7.48 -9.61 -35.49
CA LEU A 644 -7.45 -8.32 -34.80
C LEU A 644 -7.25 -7.11 -35.73
N LYS A 645 -6.38 -7.21 -36.74
CA LYS A 645 -6.14 -6.11 -37.70
C LYS A 645 -7.33 -5.86 -38.63
N GLN A 646 -8.14 -6.90 -38.86
CA GLN A 646 -9.36 -6.78 -39.64
C GLN A 646 -10.48 -6.20 -38.78
N LEU A 647 -10.59 -6.65 -37.53
CA LEU A 647 -11.53 -6.11 -36.54
C LEU A 647 -11.34 -4.60 -36.35
N ASP A 648 -10.10 -4.16 -36.18
CA ASP A 648 -9.72 -2.76 -36.03
C ASP A 648 -10.04 -1.86 -37.25
N LYS A 649 -10.27 -2.47 -38.42
CA LYS A 649 -10.55 -1.74 -39.68
C LYS A 649 -11.96 -1.97 -40.19
N ASP A 650 -12.75 -2.80 -39.53
CA ASP A 650 -14.09 -3.14 -39.98
C ASP A 650 -15.04 -1.98 -39.67
N LYS A 651 -15.46 -1.26 -40.71
CA LYS A 651 -16.31 -0.08 -40.57
C LYS A 651 -17.64 -0.39 -39.91
N ARG A 652 -18.20 -1.59 -40.13
CA ARG A 652 -19.50 -1.99 -39.56
C ARG A 652 -19.34 -2.28 -38.08
N PHE A 653 -18.30 -3.03 -37.70
CA PHE A 653 -17.97 -3.28 -36.30
C PHE A 653 -17.73 -1.99 -35.53
N LEU A 654 -16.90 -1.08 -36.07
CA LEU A 654 -16.60 0.20 -35.44
C LEU A 654 -17.83 1.08 -35.28
N LEU A 655 -18.78 1.05 -36.23
CA LEU A 655 -20.05 1.77 -36.08
C LEU A 655 -20.90 1.17 -34.95
N LEU A 656 -21.00 -0.16 -34.88
CA LEU A 656 -21.77 -0.86 -33.85
C LEU A 656 -21.20 -0.58 -32.46
N ILE A 657 -19.91 -0.80 -32.22
CA ILE A 657 -19.31 -0.58 -30.89
C ILE A 657 -19.43 0.88 -30.43
N ASN A 658 -19.26 1.86 -31.33
CA ASN A 658 -19.35 3.28 -30.97
C ASN A 658 -20.78 3.76 -30.71
N SER A 659 -21.80 3.10 -31.30
CA SER A 659 -23.20 3.51 -31.13
C SER A 659 -23.98 2.67 -30.12
N ARG A 660 -23.55 1.43 -29.89
CA ARG A 660 -24.27 0.40 -29.14
C ARG A 660 -23.48 -0.21 -27.98
N GLY A 661 -22.15 -0.07 -27.95
CA GLY A 661 -21.32 -0.67 -26.91
C GLY A 661 -21.49 -2.19 -26.86
N LEU A 662 -21.82 -2.74 -25.69
CA LEU A 662 -22.07 -4.18 -25.50
C LEU A 662 -23.46 -4.65 -25.95
N ASP A 663 -24.46 -3.75 -25.99
CA ASP A 663 -25.84 -4.10 -26.31
C ASP A 663 -26.13 -3.94 -27.79
N LEU A 664 -26.06 -5.05 -28.53
CA LEU A 664 -26.26 -5.06 -29.98
C LEU A 664 -27.70 -4.70 -30.42
N GLY A 665 -28.69 -4.73 -29.51
CA GLY A 665 -30.09 -4.45 -29.84
C GLY A 665 -30.64 -5.36 -30.95
N GLU A 666 -31.34 -4.78 -31.93
CA GLU A 666 -31.91 -5.49 -33.09
C GLU A 666 -30.89 -5.68 -34.25
N ASP A 667 -29.69 -5.10 -34.14
CA ASP A 667 -28.67 -5.21 -35.17
C ASP A 667 -28.08 -6.64 -35.22
N LYS A 668 -27.72 -7.11 -36.42
CA LYS A 668 -27.10 -8.44 -36.60
C LYS A 668 -25.59 -8.33 -36.79
N TRP A 669 -24.83 -9.23 -36.18
CA TRP A 669 -23.39 -9.35 -36.36
C TRP A 669 -22.99 -10.81 -36.64
N GLU A 670 -22.54 -11.08 -37.86
CA GLU A 670 -22.17 -12.43 -38.34
C GLU A 670 -20.66 -12.69 -38.29
N GLY A 671 -19.88 -11.77 -37.71
CA GLY A 671 -18.42 -11.85 -37.67
C GLY A 671 -17.72 -11.11 -38.82
N LEU A 672 -16.41 -11.30 -38.91
CA LEU A 672 -15.56 -10.63 -39.91
C LEU A 672 -15.61 -11.37 -41.25
N ALA A 673 -15.68 -10.63 -42.37
CA ALA A 673 -15.73 -11.24 -43.70
C ALA A 673 -14.47 -12.08 -44.02
N ALA A 674 -14.64 -13.31 -44.50
CA ALA A 674 -13.51 -14.16 -44.92
C ALA A 674 -12.76 -13.53 -46.12
N LYS A 675 -11.44 -13.36 -46.03
CA LYS A 675 -10.64 -12.91 -47.18
C LYS A 675 -10.50 -14.04 -48.20
N SER A 676 -11.16 -13.93 -49.35
CA SER A 676 -10.86 -14.78 -50.50
C SER A 676 -9.49 -14.41 -51.08
N PHE A 677 -8.51 -15.29 -50.95
CA PHE A 677 -7.26 -15.20 -51.71
C PHE A 677 -7.47 -15.75 -53.12
N ALA A 678 -8.05 -14.96 -54.02
CA ALA A 678 -7.89 -15.21 -55.45
C ALA A 678 -6.48 -14.73 -55.89
N PRO A 679 -5.66 -15.57 -56.55
CA PRO A 679 -4.32 -15.16 -56.97
C PRO A 679 -4.41 -14.07 -58.03
N LYS A 680 -3.83 -12.89 -57.75
CA LYS A 680 -3.73 -11.79 -58.70
C LYS A 680 -2.76 -12.17 -59.83
N ASN A 681 -3.30 -12.33 -61.05
CA ASN A 681 -2.52 -12.44 -62.28
C ASN A 681 -1.49 -11.31 -62.39
N LYS A 682 -0.21 -11.67 -62.42
CA LYS A 682 0.90 -10.77 -62.79
C LYS A 682 0.68 -10.31 -64.24
N ARG A 683 0.28 -9.06 -64.44
CA ARG A 683 0.45 -8.40 -65.74
C ARG A 683 1.92 -7.99 -65.88
N LYS A 684 2.62 -8.64 -66.82
CA LYS A 684 3.85 -8.11 -67.43
C LYS A 684 3.53 -6.77 -68.11
N LYS A 685 4.27 -5.73 -67.76
CA LYS A 685 4.88 -4.79 -68.69
C LYS A 685 6.10 -4.18 -68.05
#